data_AF-A0A8H6S3I9-F1
#
_entry.id   AF-A0A8H6S3I9-F1
#
_cell.length_a   1.000
_cell.length_b   1.000
_cell.length_c   1.000
_cell.angle_alpha   90.00
_cell.angle_beta   90.00
_cell.angle_gamma   90.00
#
_symmetry.space_group_name_H-M   'P 1'
#
loop_
_entity.id
_entity.type
_entity.pdbx_description
1 polymer ?
#
loop_
_entity_poly.entity_id
_entity_poly.type
_entity_poly.pdbx_seq_one_letter_code
_entity_poly.pdbx_strand_id
1 'polypeptide(L)'
;MSDLPLHKIHDTLPPGVDTFDVFIAGSGPIGATYARLLVDQGYHVCMVETGDQGTRIPAAHKKNEIEYKKDIDRFVRVIQGALSIASVPSSTANMVLSDPSSWRAEDPNAPINAMGSNPRQKVHNNLPGEAVTRCVGGMSTHWTCSTPEFLAGLERPKFCDDEKTDSAEWKALYECARRMIGTSDTQFDQSIRHNVVLKALQAAYPDRGVKPLPLACHTTEDDIEWHAADNIYGDMFTNPNKMNGDGTRRGVFKLLPNTLCTKLHLAGQTLPTDPDPEQIYVAEVRDLKAMLQHQKSSDFHIRAKIFVLAAGAIGTPQILANSGFGGTRETDKPQLIPRLGFGITEQPMTFCQVVLRQNLVRKFLIASSQCANDSVKVEDIANLSDKPDWWKEAVTKHKKDHPNDSLPIPFMDKEPQVTIPVSAERPWHVQVHRDAFSYGEVGPLVDARVVVDLRFFGMQKSVPENRIIFETDVRDAYGMPQPTFEYQPTQEHAAEATRMMNDMTDVANKLGGYLPGAGPQFMAPGLALHLGGSIRVGNDPNTTVANYHSQVWGFNNLYVAGNGLIPTPFAANPTLTSMCFAIRAAQKIHTQLSKTPRTMPPAPEHKMERTPESWFKWAKDRSDPNFPKHEKEPYEVISF
;
A
#
# COMPACT_ATOMS: atom_id res chain seq x y z
N MET A 1 32.98 4.49 15.14
CA MET A 1 31.94 3.63 15.73
C MET A 1 31.29 4.42 16.85
N SER A 2 30.00 4.68 16.78
CA SER A 2 29.28 5.38 17.84
C SER A 2 28.99 4.40 18.97
N ASP A 3 29.48 4.71 20.17
CA ASP A 3 29.30 3.92 21.39
C ASP A 3 27.85 4.11 21.93
N LEU A 4 26.84 3.80 21.09
CA LEU A 4 25.44 4.02 21.44
C LEU A 4 24.94 2.92 22.39
N PRO A 5 24.19 3.29 23.44
CA PRO A 5 23.64 2.33 24.38
C PRO A 5 22.56 1.46 23.72
N LEU A 6 22.38 0.25 24.26
CA LEU A 6 21.22 -0.57 23.93
C LEU A 6 19.95 0.12 24.41
N HIS A 7 18.90 0.08 23.59
CA HIS A 7 17.60 0.65 23.97
C HIS A 7 17.01 -0.14 25.16
N LYS A 8 16.43 0.56 26.15
CA LYS A 8 15.78 -0.04 27.35
C LYS A 8 14.64 -1.04 27.07
N ILE A 9 14.25 -1.22 25.82
CA ILE A 9 13.23 -2.20 25.41
C ILE A 9 13.73 -3.63 25.62
N HIS A 10 15.06 -3.85 25.62
CA HIS A 10 15.65 -5.15 25.95
C HIS A 10 15.34 -5.59 27.39
N ASP A 11 15.16 -4.65 28.32
CA ASP A 11 14.77 -4.94 29.71
C ASP A 11 13.37 -5.58 29.82
N THR A 12 12.59 -5.55 28.72
CA THR A 12 11.25 -6.16 28.66
C THR A 12 11.25 -7.61 28.17
N LEU A 13 12.42 -8.14 27.77
CA LEU A 13 12.56 -9.53 27.37
C LEU A 13 12.51 -10.48 28.58
N PRO A 14 12.13 -11.75 28.39
CA PRO A 14 12.15 -12.73 29.47
C PRO A 14 13.56 -12.94 30.05
N PRO A 15 13.69 -13.34 31.32
CA PRO A 15 14.98 -13.62 31.94
C PRO A 15 15.80 -14.63 31.12
N GLY A 16 17.07 -14.32 30.85
CA GLY A 16 17.97 -15.15 30.05
C GLY A 16 17.85 -14.94 28.53
N VAL A 17 17.03 -13.99 28.08
CA VAL A 17 16.94 -13.59 26.67
C VAL A 17 17.46 -12.15 26.53
N ASP A 18 18.65 -12.01 25.95
CA ASP A 18 19.34 -10.72 25.86
C ASP A 18 19.13 -10.02 24.50
N THR A 19 18.43 -10.66 23.57
CA THR A 19 18.20 -10.17 22.20
C THR A 19 16.84 -10.58 21.67
N PHE A 20 16.22 -9.73 20.85
CA PHE A 20 15.04 -10.12 20.09
C PHE A 20 15.39 -11.18 19.04
N ASP A 21 14.41 -12.03 18.69
CA ASP A 21 14.59 -12.92 17.55
C ASP A 21 14.53 -12.14 16.24
N VAL A 22 13.60 -11.17 16.15
CA VAL A 22 13.38 -10.40 14.92
C VAL A 22 13.20 -8.91 15.21
N PHE A 23 13.93 -8.08 14.47
CA PHE A 23 13.71 -6.65 14.38
C PHE A 23 12.95 -6.31 13.10
N ILE A 24 11.96 -5.41 13.17
CA ILE A 24 11.19 -4.94 12.01
C ILE A 24 11.18 -3.40 12.00
N ALA A 25 11.65 -2.78 10.91
CA ALA A 25 11.49 -1.35 10.68
C ALA A 25 10.28 -1.08 9.77
N GLY A 26 9.24 -0.44 10.31
CA GLY A 26 8.01 -0.11 9.60
C GLY A 26 6.81 -0.96 10.05
N SER A 27 5.71 -0.28 10.37
CA SER A 27 4.47 -0.88 10.92
C SER A 27 3.31 -0.93 9.91
N GLY A 28 3.60 -0.72 8.63
CA GLY A 28 2.62 -0.89 7.56
C GLY A 28 2.10 -2.33 7.44
N PRO A 29 1.15 -2.60 6.52
CA PRO A 29 0.50 -3.92 6.41
C PRO A 29 1.50 -5.07 6.15
N ILE A 30 2.59 -4.76 5.43
CA ILE A 30 3.63 -5.75 5.14
C ILE A 30 4.45 -6.07 6.39
N GLY A 31 4.87 -5.06 7.17
CA GLY A 31 5.54 -5.26 8.46
C GLY A 31 4.65 -5.99 9.47
N ALA A 32 3.35 -5.66 9.50
CA ALA A 32 2.36 -6.36 10.31
C ALA A 32 2.23 -7.84 9.92
N THR A 33 2.35 -8.18 8.64
CA THR A 33 2.33 -9.58 8.16
C THR A 33 3.49 -10.39 8.73
N TYR A 34 4.72 -9.85 8.69
CA TYR A 34 5.87 -10.49 9.34
C TYR A 34 5.65 -10.63 10.84
N ALA A 35 5.25 -9.55 11.51
CA ALA A 35 5.04 -9.56 12.95
C ALA A 35 4.00 -10.61 13.37
N ARG A 36 2.85 -10.65 12.71
CA ARG A 36 1.78 -11.61 13.00
C ARG A 36 2.26 -13.05 12.88
N LEU A 37 2.85 -13.40 11.73
CA LEU A 37 3.27 -14.77 11.45
C LEU A 37 4.39 -15.23 12.39
N LEU A 38 5.32 -14.35 12.77
CA LEU A 38 6.47 -14.73 13.59
C LEU A 38 6.14 -14.72 15.09
N VAL A 39 5.38 -13.74 15.56
CA VAL A 39 4.96 -13.66 16.97
C VAL A 39 4.06 -14.83 17.34
N ASP A 40 3.12 -15.21 16.47
CA ASP A 40 2.28 -16.38 16.71
C ASP A 40 3.11 -17.66 16.82
N GLN A 41 4.28 -17.74 16.18
CA GLN A 41 5.18 -18.90 16.27
C GLN A 41 6.10 -18.88 17.52
N GLY A 42 5.87 -17.95 18.45
CA GLY A 42 6.62 -17.84 19.70
C GLY A 42 7.82 -16.91 19.67
N TYR A 43 8.15 -16.32 18.52
CA TYR A 43 9.32 -15.44 18.40
C TYR A 43 9.11 -14.08 19.05
N HIS A 44 10.19 -13.56 19.63
CA HIS A 44 10.21 -12.24 20.24
C HIS A 44 10.56 -11.18 19.20
N VAL A 45 9.62 -10.28 18.93
CA VAL A 45 9.69 -9.31 17.83
C VAL A 45 9.66 -7.88 18.37
N CYS A 46 10.66 -7.10 17.98
CA CYS A 46 10.69 -5.65 18.19
C CYS A 46 10.44 -4.94 16.86
N MET A 47 9.41 -4.10 16.81
CA MET A 47 9.04 -3.30 15.66
C MET A 47 9.20 -1.82 15.99
N VAL A 48 9.80 -1.06 15.07
CA VAL A 48 9.91 0.40 15.18
C VAL A 48 9.11 1.07 14.07
N GLU A 49 8.49 2.20 14.38
CA GLU A 49 7.74 3.01 13.43
C GLU A 49 8.15 4.48 13.58
N THR A 50 8.46 5.13 12.48
CA THR A 50 8.89 6.54 12.47
C THR A 50 7.75 7.46 12.88
N GLY A 51 6.52 7.16 12.47
CA GLY A 51 5.34 7.95 12.83
C GLY A 51 4.72 7.62 14.19
N ASP A 52 3.81 8.48 14.62
CA ASP A 52 3.03 8.28 15.85
C ASP A 52 1.81 7.37 15.63
N GLN A 53 1.19 6.93 16.73
CA GLN A 53 -0.09 6.25 16.70
C GLN A 53 -1.22 7.28 16.56
N GLY A 54 -1.80 7.37 15.35
CA GLY A 54 -2.85 8.35 15.04
C GLY A 54 -4.29 7.93 15.33
N THR A 55 -4.52 6.66 15.69
CA THR A 55 -5.86 6.08 15.90
C THR A 55 -5.94 5.38 17.25
N ARG A 56 -7.14 5.30 17.83
CA ARG A 56 -7.35 4.62 19.13
C ARG A 56 -6.90 3.17 19.10
N ILE A 57 -7.37 2.42 18.09
CA ILE A 57 -6.85 1.09 17.77
C ILE A 57 -5.58 1.30 16.95
N PRO A 58 -4.41 0.78 17.38
CA PRO A 58 -3.18 0.95 16.62
C PRO A 58 -3.35 0.47 15.18
N ALA A 59 -2.92 1.29 14.22
CA ALA A 59 -2.93 0.98 12.80
C ALA A 59 -4.32 0.83 12.14
N ALA A 60 -5.39 1.29 12.78
CA ALA A 60 -6.73 1.20 12.21
C ALA A 60 -6.98 2.17 11.06
N HIS A 61 -7.93 1.82 10.20
CA HIS A 61 -8.32 2.65 9.07
C HIS A 61 -9.04 3.91 9.55
N LYS A 62 -8.55 5.10 9.20
CA LYS A 62 -9.11 6.39 9.64
C LYS A 62 -10.53 6.64 9.10
N LYS A 63 -10.83 6.13 7.89
CA LYS A 63 -12.18 6.17 7.28
C LYS A 63 -13.26 5.45 8.11
N ASN A 64 -12.88 4.66 9.11
CA ASN A 64 -13.84 3.97 9.98
C ASN A 64 -14.49 4.90 11.03
N GLU A 65 -13.98 6.12 11.22
CA GLU A 65 -14.66 7.08 12.08
C GLU A 65 -16.00 7.51 11.49
N ILE A 66 -17.01 7.64 12.36
CA ILE A 66 -18.40 7.95 11.97
C ILE A 66 -18.48 9.24 11.14
N GLU A 67 -17.62 10.23 11.41
CA GLU A 67 -17.63 11.48 10.65
C GLU A 67 -17.32 11.28 9.16
N TYR A 68 -16.36 10.42 8.82
CA TYR A 68 -15.98 10.16 7.43
C TYR A 68 -16.92 9.19 6.72
N LYS A 69 -17.61 8.33 7.47
CA LYS A 69 -18.71 7.52 6.92
C LYS A 69 -19.91 8.38 6.53
N LYS A 70 -20.19 9.44 7.29
CA LYS A 70 -21.26 10.41 6.99
C LYS A 70 -20.87 11.40 5.88
N ASP A 71 -19.59 11.77 5.82
CA ASP A 71 -19.07 12.72 4.84
C ASP A 71 -17.72 12.21 4.30
N ILE A 72 -17.80 11.42 3.24
CA ILE A 72 -16.64 10.80 2.60
C ILE A 72 -15.72 11.83 1.94
N ASP A 73 -16.26 12.96 1.47
CA ASP A 73 -15.46 13.98 0.78
C ASP A 73 -14.50 14.68 1.76
N ARG A 74 -14.83 14.77 3.05
CA ARG A 74 -13.87 15.25 4.08
C ARG A 74 -12.65 14.35 4.24
N PHE A 75 -12.76 13.06 3.94
CA PHE A 75 -11.64 12.13 4.08
C PHE A 75 -10.50 12.43 3.09
N VAL A 76 -10.78 13.12 1.98
CA VAL A 76 -9.78 13.66 1.04
C VAL A 76 -8.71 14.47 1.78
N ARG A 77 -9.12 15.28 2.77
CA ARG A 77 -8.20 16.13 3.56
C ARG A 77 -7.33 15.32 4.51
N VAL A 78 -7.84 14.19 5.02
CA VAL A 78 -7.05 13.25 5.83
C VAL A 78 -5.91 12.64 5.01
N ILE A 79 -6.20 12.28 3.75
CA ILE A 79 -5.21 11.73 2.83
C ILE A 79 -4.17 12.80 2.48
N GLN A 80 -4.60 14.00 2.07
CA GLN A 80 -3.71 15.12 1.77
C GLN A 80 -2.77 15.45 2.92
N GLY A 81 -3.28 15.49 4.16
CA GLY A 81 -2.47 15.75 5.35
C GLY A 81 -1.50 14.62 5.74
N ALA A 82 -1.74 13.39 5.26
CA ALA A 82 -0.90 12.23 5.57
C ALA A 82 0.22 11.99 4.54
N LEU A 83 0.07 12.51 3.30
CA LEU A 83 1.03 12.31 2.22
C LEU A 83 2.15 13.35 2.26
N SER A 84 3.34 12.93 2.69
CA SER A 84 4.57 13.72 2.62
C SER A 84 5.26 13.46 1.27
N ILE A 85 5.26 14.44 0.38
CA ILE A 85 5.95 14.35 -0.93
C ILE A 85 7.42 13.98 -0.73
N ALA A 86 7.92 13.02 -1.50
CA ALA A 86 9.25 12.46 -1.32
C ALA A 86 10.36 13.38 -1.83
N SER A 87 10.19 14.00 -3.01
CA SER A 87 11.21 14.85 -3.63
C SER A 87 10.59 16.04 -4.37
N VAL A 88 10.68 17.22 -3.74
CA VAL A 88 10.19 18.48 -4.30
C VAL A 88 11.37 19.24 -4.91
N PRO A 89 11.42 19.51 -6.22
CA PRO A 89 12.54 20.26 -6.81
C PRO A 89 12.58 21.71 -6.31
N SER A 90 13.76 22.32 -6.29
CA SER A 90 13.89 23.75 -6.00
C SER A 90 13.10 24.61 -6.99
N SER A 91 12.50 25.69 -6.48
CA SER A 91 11.70 26.60 -7.28
C SER A 91 12.54 27.79 -7.75
N THR A 92 12.29 28.24 -8.98
CA THR A 92 12.81 29.49 -9.56
C THR A 92 11.71 30.55 -9.72
N ALA A 93 10.59 30.41 -8.99
CA ALA A 93 9.44 31.29 -9.16
C ALA A 93 9.75 32.71 -8.66
N ASN A 94 9.94 33.65 -9.60
CA ASN A 94 9.89 35.07 -9.31
C ASN A 94 8.46 35.52 -9.06
N MET A 95 8.16 35.93 -7.83
CA MET A 95 6.87 36.54 -7.53
C MET A 95 6.91 38.03 -7.88
N VAL A 96 6.62 38.33 -9.16
CA VAL A 96 6.67 39.69 -9.74
C VAL A 96 5.70 40.67 -9.06
N LEU A 97 4.62 40.17 -8.45
CA LEU A 97 3.58 40.95 -7.77
C LEU A 97 3.84 41.18 -6.27
N SER A 98 5.00 40.79 -5.74
CA SER A 98 5.34 41.10 -4.34
C SER A 98 5.48 42.61 -4.12
N ASP A 99 5.35 43.07 -2.88
CA ASP A 99 5.63 44.46 -2.51
C ASP A 99 7.12 44.77 -2.82
N PRO A 100 7.47 45.93 -3.42
CA PRO A 100 8.86 46.29 -3.71
C PRO A 100 9.81 46.30 -2.51
N SER A 101 9.28 46.48 -1.29
CA SER A 101 10.03 46.42 -0.03
C SER A 101 10.19 45.00 0.52
N SER A 102 9.45 44.02 -0.03
CA SER A 102 9.63 42.62 0.35
C SER A 102 10.98 42.10 -0.11
N TRP A 103 11.61 41.28 0.71
CA TRP A 103 12.84 40.58 0.34
C TRP A 103 12.63 39.74 -0.93
N ARG A 104 13.59 39.79 -1.85
CA ARG A 104 13.63 39.01 -3.09
C ARG A 104 15.04 38.52 -3.32
N ALA A 105 15.18 37.41 -4.04
CA ALA A 105 16.49 37.00 -4.54
C ALA A 105 17.05 38.08 -5.48
N GLU A 106 18.36 38.36 -5.38
CA GLU A 106 19.04 39.32 -6.24
C GLU A 106 19.10 38.84 -7.69
N ASP A 107 19.37 37.55 -7.90
CA ASP A 107 19.26 36.89 -9.19
C ASP A 107 17.87 36.25 -9.34
N PRO A 108 17.01 36.74 -10.25
CA PRO A 108 15.70 36.17 -10.50
C PRO A 108 15.75 34.73 -11.01
N ASN A 109 16.86 34.27 -11.59
CA ASN A 109 16.98 32.90 -12.11
C ASN A 109 17.63 31.95 -11.10
N ALA A 110 18.13 32.46 -9.96
CA ALA A 110 18.72 31.62 -8.94
C ALA A 110 17.62 30.81 -8.22
N PRO A 111 17.80 29.49 -8.05
CA PRO A 111 16.85 28.68 -7.31
C PRO A 111 16.85 29.07 -5.83
N ILE A 112 15.66 29.18 -5.24
CA ILE A 112 15.51 29.33 -3.79
C ILE A 112 15.31 27.93 -3.20
N ASN A 113 16.30 27.50 -2.40
CA ASN A 113 16.21 26.25 -1.65
C ASN A 113 15.46 26.49 -0.35
N ALA A 114 14.14 26.33 -0.41
CA ALA A 114 13.28 26.38 0.78
C ALA A 114 13.36 25.06 1.57
N MET A 115 12.97 25.12 2.85
CA MET A 115 12.78 23.91 3.65
C MET A 115 11.83 22.94 2.94
N GLY A 116 12.26 21.68 2.82
CA GLY A 116 11.50 20.63 2.11
C GLY A 116 11.75 20.56 0.60
N SER A 117 12.55 21.47 0.03
CA SER A 117 13.03 21.33 -1.35
C SER A 117 14.29 20.47 -1.45
N ASN A 118 14.42 19.76 -2.56
CA ASN A 118 15.54 18.95 -2.95
C ASN A 118 16.28 19.64 -4.12
N PRO A 119 17.44 20.27 -3.88
CA PRO A 119 18.22 20.95 -4.92
C PRO A 119 18.85 19.99 -5.94
N ARG A 120 18.85 18.68 -5.67
CA ARG A 120 19.36 17.66 -6.59
C ARG A 120 18.28 17.12 -7.53
N GLN A 121 17.00 17.36 -7.23
CA GLN A 121 15.89 16.89 -8.06
C GLN A 121 15.71 17.79 -9.29
N LYS A 122 15.73 17.20 -10.49
CA LYS A 122 15.31 17.91 -11.70
C LYS A 122 13.81 17.72 -11.89
N VAL A 123 13.16 18.75 -12.42
CA VAL A 123 11.70 18.77 -12.61
C VAL A 123 11.22 17.71 -13.61
N HIS A 124 11.96 17.51 -14.70
CA HIS A 124 11.52 16.68 -15.84
C HIS A 124 11.77 15.18 -15.69
N ASN A 125 12.54 14.74 -14.69
CA ASN A 125 12.85 13.34 -14.44
C ASN A 125 12.43 12.90 -13.03
N ASN A 126 11.33 13.48 -12.53
CA ASN A 126 10.81 13.29 -11.19
C ASN A 126 9.54 12.42 -11.17
N LEU A 127 9.20 11.90 -9.99
CA LEU A 127 7.87 11.44 -9.63
C LEU A 127 7.26 12.45 -8.64
N PRO A 128 6.72 13.59 -9.10
CA PRO A 128 6.33 14.70 -8.23
C PRO A 128 5.12 14.42 -7.35
N GLY A 129 4.31 13.41 -7.69
CA GLY A 129 3.19 12.94 -6.87
C GLY A 129 3.59 11.85 -5.87
N GLU A 130 4.82 11.33 -5.94
CA GLU A 130 5.28 10.28 -5.04
C GLU A 130 5.42 10.81 -3.62
N ALA A 131 4.83 10.08 -2.67
CA ALA A 131 4.76 10.50 -1.29
C ALA A 131 4.90 9.31 -0.34
N VAL A 132 5.25 9.60 0.91
CA VAL A 132 5.30 8.62 1.99
C VAL A 132 4.36 9.02 3.12
N THR A 133 3.86 8.03 3.86
CA THR A 133 3.05 8.24 5.06
C THR A 133 3.76 7.67 6.27
N ARG A 134 3.92 8.48 7.30
CA ARG A 134 4.60 8.12 8.55
C ARG A 134 3.59 8.13 9.69
N CYS A 135 3.03 6.97 10.00
CA CYS A 135 2.19 6.73 11.17
C CYS A 135 2.13 5.22 11.44
N VAL A 136 1.73 4.83 12.64
CA VAL A 136 1.45 3.42 12.93
C VAL A 136 0.39 2.90 11.94
N GLY A 137 0.73 1.85 11.18
CA GLY A 137 -0.08 1.30 10.08
C GLY A 137 0.24 1.85 8.68
N GLY A 138 1.07 2.89 8.57
CA GLY A 138 1.46 3.50 7.30
C GLY A 138 0.28 3.91 6.41
N MET A 139 0.44 3.74 5.10
CA MET A 139 -0.62 4.07 4.11
C MET A 139 -1.89 3.24 4.26
N SER A 140 -1.85 2.07 4.92
CA SER A 140 -3.07 1.28 5.14
C SER A 140 -4.10 2.01 6.02
N THR A 141 -3.70 3.05 6.75
CA THR A 141 -4.63 3.87 7.53
C THR A 141 -5.55 4.73 6.66
N HIS A 142 -5.27 4.87 5.36
CA HIS A 142 -6.05 5.70 4.46
C HIS A 142 -6.15 5.19 3.01
N TRP A 143 -5.67 3.98 2.74
CA TRP A 143 -5.72 3.37 1.41
C TRP A 143 -7.15 3.07 0.96
N THR A 144 -7.31 2.77 -0.32
CA THR A 144 -8.61 2.43 -0.94
C THR A 144 -9.02 0.97 -0.75
N CYS A 145 -8.23 0.19 0.01
CA CYS A 145 -8.44 -1.23 0.29
C CYS A 145 -8.52 -2.15 -0.93
N SER A 146 -8.17 -1.70 -2.14
CA SER A 146 -8.20 -2.56 -3.33
C SER A 146 -7.11 -3.63 -3.29
N THR A 147 -7.53 -4.90 -3.35
CA THR A 147 -6.63 -6.07 -3.25
C THR A 147 -6.84 -7.06 -4.40
N PRO A 148 -6.61 -6.68 -5.67
CA PRO A 148 -6.59 -7.59 -6.80
C PRO A 148 -5.39 -8.55 -6.74
N GLU A 149 -5.51 -9.70 -7.40
CA GLU A 149 -4.37 -10.59 -7.67
C GLU A 149 -3.70 -10.20 -8.99
N PHE A 150 -2.38 -10.37 -9.08
CA PHE A 150 -1.65 -10.17 -10.32
C PHE A 150 -1.92 -11.27 -11.35
N LEU A 151 -2.17 -10.86 -12.59
CA LEU A 151 -2.41 -11.77 -13.71
C LEU A 151 -1.20 -12.67 -14.00
N ALA A 152 -1.44 -13.98 -14.09
CA ALA A 152 -0.42 -14.96 -14.46
C ALA A 152 0.12 -14.68 -15.86
N GLY A 153 1.44 -14.83 -16.05
CA GLY A 153 2.09 -14.66 -17.34
C GLY A 153 2.30 -13.20 -17.77
N LEU A 154 1.71 -12.23 -17.07
CA LEU A 154 1.87 -10.81 -17.37
C LEU A 154 2.42 -10.02 -16.17
N GLU A 155 1.67 -9.99 -15.07
CA GLU A 155 2.02 -9.19 -13.89
C GLU A 155 2.74 -10.01 -12.82
N ARG A 156 2.43 -11.30 -12.73
CA ARG A 156 2.91 -12.14 -11.64
C ARG A 156 4.37 -12.56 -11.84
N PRO A 157 5.27 -12.31 -10.87
CA PRO A 157 6.64 -12.83 -10.92
C PRO A 157 6.67 -14.35 -10.92
N LYS A 158 7.64 -14.95 -11.62
CA LYS A 158 7.88 -16.40 -11.61
C LYS A 158 8.90 -16.75 -10.53
N PHE A 159 8.52 -17.59 -9.57
CA PHE A 159 9.43 -18.13 -8.56
C PHE A 159 10.26 -19.30 -9.10
N CYS A 160 9.70 -20.08 -10.03
CA CYS A 160 10.40 -21.13 -10.77
C CYS A 160 9.85 -21.31 -12.18
N ASP A 161 10.56 -22.12 -12.97
CA ASP A 161 10.22 -22.38 -14.37
C ASP A 161 9.05 -23.36 -14.53
N ASP A 162 8.78 -24.22 -13.53
CA ASP A 162 7.64 -25.14 -13.54
C ASP A 162 6.33 -24.41 -13.23
N GLU A 163 5.55 -24.11 -14.27
CA GLU A 163 4.34 -23.29 -14.18
C GLU A 163 3.28 -23.87 -13.24
N LYS A 164 3.19 -25.19 -13.13
CA LYS A 164 2.24 -25.85 -12.23
C LYS A 164 2.61 -25.62 -10.78
N THR A 165 3.88 -25.78 -10.43
CA THR A 165 4.39 -25.53 -9.08
C THR A 165 4.31 -24.06 -8.70
N ASP A 166 4.74 -23.17 -9.60
CA ASP A 166 4.67 -21.72 -9.40
C ASP A 166 3.21 -21.26 -9.16
N SER A 167 2.28 -21.71 -10.01
CA SER A 167 0.86 -21.39 -9.87
C SER A 167 0.26 -21.92 -8.58
N ALA A 168 0.66 -23.12 -8.13
CA ALA A 168 0.17 -23.71 -6.89
C ALA A 168 0.66 -22.94 -5.66
N GLU A 169 1.91 -22.49 -5.65
CA GLU A 169 2.43 -21.63 -4.58
C GLU A 169 1.69 -20.29 -4.53
N TRP A 170 1.60 -19.58 -5.66
CA TRP A 170 0.94 -18.27 -5.71
C TRP A 170 -0.50 -18.35 -5.23
N LYS A 171 -1.22 -19.41 -5.62
CA LYS A 171 -2.57 -19.65 -5.13
C LYS A 171 -2.63 -19.77 -3.61
N ALA A 172 -1.71 -20.52 -3.00
CA ALA A 172 -1.64 -20.68 -1.56
C ALA A 172 -1.28 -19.37 -0.84
N LEU A 173 -0.33 -18.61 -1.39
CA LEU A 173 0.09 -17.32 -0.84
C LEU A 173 -1.02 -16.28 -0.92
N TYR A 174 -1.71 -16.15 -2.06
CA TYR A 174 -2.83 -15.22 -2.20
C TYR A 174 -4.03 -15.62 -1.34
N GLU A 175 -4.32 -16.92 -1.21
CA GLU A 175 -5.36 -17.39 -0.28
C GLU A 175 -5.04 -17.00 1.16
N CYS A 176 -3.79 -17.19 1.59
CA CYS A 176 -3.33 -16.76 2.90
C CYS A 176 -3.43 -15.23 3.06
N ALA A 177 -2.90 -14.46 2.11
CA ALA A 177 -2.91 -13.01 2.14
C ALA A 177 -4.34 -12.43 2.20
N ARG A 178 -5.27 -12.95 1.39
CA ARG A 178 -6.69 -12.57 1.41
C ARG A 178 -7.33 -12.80 2.77
N ARG A 179 -7.06 -13.95 3.39
CA ARG A 179 -7.58 -14.29 4.72
C ARG A 179 -6.88 -13.52 5.84
N MET A 180 -5.64 -13.08 5.65
CA MET A 180 -4.96 -12.19 6.61
C MET A 180 -5.57 -10.78 6.61
N ILE A 181 -5.72 -10.19 5.42
CA ILE A 181 -6.21 -8.82 5.32
C ILE A 181 -7.74 -8.72 5.43
N GLY A 182 -8.47 -9.74 4.98
CA GLY A 182 -9.94 -9.76 4.95
C GLY A 182 -10.54 -9.35 3.59
N THR A 183 -9.92 -9.75 2.48
CA THR A 183 -10.43 -9.44 1.13
C THR A 183 -11.78 -10.08 0.85
N SER A 184 -12.71 -9.30 0.30
CA SER A 184 -14.00 -9.75 -0.19
C SER A 184 -14.51 -8.87 -1.34
N ASP A 185 -15.47 -9.37 -2.10
CA ASP A 185 -16.01 -8.77 -3.30
C ASP A 185 -17.55 -8.67 -3.28
N THR A 186 -18.17 -8.81 -2.10
CA THR A 186 -19.64 -8.88 -1.94
C THR A 186 -20.23 -7.77 -1.05
N GLN A 187 -19.40 -6.95 -0.39
CA GLN A 187 -19.84 -5.92 0.58
C GLN A 187 -20.77 -4.85 -0.03
N PHE A 188 -20.72 -4.70 -1.36
CA PHE A 188 -21.46 -3.71 -2.13
C PHE A 188 -22.61 -4.33 -2.95
N ASP A 189 -22.92 -5.62 -2.77
CA ASP A 189 -23.99 -6.31 -3.52
C ASP A 189 -25.38 -5.70 -3.28
N GLN A 190 -25.59 -5.09 -2.12
CA GLN A 190 -26.83 -4.38 -1.76
C GLN A 190 -26.75 -2.86 -1.98
N SER A 191 -25.85 -2.39 -2.86
CA SER A 191 -25.84 -1.01 -3.35
C SER A 191 -26.58 -0.89 -4.68
N ILE A 192 -27.48 0.08 -4.75
CA ILE A 192 -28.19 0.44 -5.97
C ILE A 192 -27.21 0.99 -7.01
N ARG A 193 -26.37 1.97 -6.62
CA ARG A 193 -25.39 2.60 -7.52
C ARG A 193 -24.37 1.58 -8.04
N HIS A 194 -23.88 0.68 -7.18
CA HIS A 194 -22.97 -0.40 -7.57
C HIS A 194 -23.57 -1.27 -8.67
N ASN A 195 -24.77 -1.80 -8.44
CA ASN A 195 -25.43 -2.68 -9.38
C ASN A 195 -25.80 -1.99 -10.70
N VAL A 196 -26.18 -0.70 -10.66
CA VAL A 196 -26.45 0.10 -11.85
C VAL A 196 -25.19 0.21 -12.72
N VAL A 197 -24.05 0.58 -12.12
CA VAL A 197 -22.77 0.71 -12.83
C VAL A 197 -22.28 -0.65 -13.33
N LEU A 198 -22.31 -1.68 -12.47
CA LEU A 198 -21.86 -3.03 -12.79
C LEU A 198 -22.63 -3.60 -13.98
N LYS A 199 -23.96 -3.57 -13.95
CA LYS A 199 -24.80 -4.10 -15.04
C LYS A 199 -24.66 -3.30 -16.32
N ALA A 200 -24.51 -1.97 -16.23
CA ALA A 200 -24.28 -1.13 -17.40
C ALA A 200 -22.96 -1.50 -18.10
N LEU A 201 -21.89 -1.69 -17.34
CA LEU A 201 -20.58 -2.07 -17.88
C LEU A 201 -20.54 -3.51 -18.37
N GLN A 202 -21.18 -4.46 -17.67
CA GLN A 202 -21.31 -5.85 -18.14
C GLN A 202 -22.08 -5.92 -19.47
N ALA A 203 -23.14 -5.12 -19.62
CA ALA A 203 -23.89 -5.03 -20.88
C ALA A 203 -23.09 -4.37 -22.00
N ALA A 204 -22.29 -3.34 -21.68
CA ALA A 204 -21.45 -2.66 -22.66
C ALA A 204 -20.22 -3.49 -23.07
N TYR A 205 -19.72 -4.34 -22.18
CA TYR A 205 -18.47 -5.08 -22.33
C TYR A 205 -18.59 -6.54 -21.84
N PRO A 206 -19.38 -7.37 -22.53
CA PRO A 206 -19.60 -8.77 -22.12
C PRO A 206 -18.29 -9.58 -22.05
N ASP A 207 -17.30 -9.25 -22.89
CA ASP A 207 -16.05 -10.00 -23.03
C ASP A 207 -14.89 -9.45 -22.18
N ARG A 208 -15.11 -8.40 -21.37
CA ARG A 208 -14.03 -7.76 -20.59
C ARG A 208 -13.95 -8.22 -19.13
N GLY A 209 -14.77 -9.19 -18.71
CA GLY A 209 -14.72 -9.75 -17.36
C GLY A 209 -15.07 -8.76 -16.25
N VAL A 210 -15.97 -7.81 -16.53
CA VAL A 210 -16.42 -6.78 -15.58
C VAL A 210 -17.02 -7.43 -14.32
N LYS A 211 -16.48 -7.08 -13.15
CA LYS A 211 -16.84 -7.70 -11.87
C LYS A 211 -16.70 -6.72 -10.70
N PRO A 212 -17.21 -7.07 -9.49
CA PRO A 212 -16.94 -6.29 -8.29
C PRO A 212 -15.44 -6.16 -7.99
N LEU A 213 -15.03 -5.00 -7.49
CA LEU A 213 -13.65 -4.75 -7.08
C LEU A 213 -13.35 -5.54 -5.79
N PRO A 214 -12.30 -6.38 -5.73
CA PRO A 214 -11.92 -7.05 -4.48
C PRO A 214 -11.37 -6.02 -3.49
N LEU A 215 -12.00 -5.93 -2.33
CA LEU A 215 -11.74 -4.94 -1.29
C LEU A 215 -11.44 -5.61 0.06
N ALA A 216 -10.47 -5.09 0.78
CA ALA A 216 -10.24 -5.43 2.19
C ALA A 216 -11.19 -4.63 3.08
N CYS A 217 -12.42 -5.13 3.24
CA CYS A 217 -13.44 -4.55 4.10
C CYS A 217 -14.50 -5.59 4.46
N HIS A 218 -15.35 -5.28 5.44
CA HIS A 218 -16.53 -6.08 5.75
C HIS A 218 -17.71 -5.20 6.15
N THR A 219 -18.92 -5.77 6.09
CA THR A 219 -20.14 -5.09 6.52
C THR A 219 -20.41 -5.38 7.99
N THR A 220 -20.69 -4.33 8.77
CA THR A 220 -21.16 -4.40 10.16
C THR A 220 -22.65 -4.06 10.23
N GLU A 221 -23.25 -4.10 11.43
CA GLU A 221 -24.66 -3.66 11.62
C GLU A 221 -24.87 -2.19 11.23
N ASP A 222 -23.87 -1.34 11.46
CA ASP A 222 -23.96 0.10 11.21
C ASP A 222 -23.58 0.49 9.76
N ASP A 223 -22.44 -0.01 9.26
CA ASP A 223 -21.91 0.31 7.92
C ASP A 223 -20.71 -0.60 7.52
N ILE A 224 -19.97 -0.24 6.47
CA ILE A 224 -18.69 -0.86 6.09
C ILE A 224 -17.58 -0.50 7.10
N GLU A 225 -16.79 -1.49 7.48
CA GLU A 225 -15.52 -1.32 8.18
C GLU A 225 -14.36 -1.69 7.23
N TRP A 226 -13.54 -0.68 6.92
CA TRP A 226 -12.37 -0.78 6.07
C TRP A 226 -11.20 -1.38 6.85
N HIS A 227 -10.51 -2.34 6.25
CA HIS A 227 -9.39 -3.03 6.90
C HIS A 227 -8.08 -2.27 6.69
N ALA A 228 -7.23 -2.26 7.71
CA ALA A 228 -5.87 -1.74 7.62
C ALA A 228 -4.89 -2.76 8.24
N ALA A 229 -3.67 -2.32 8.57
CA ALA A 229 -2.70 -3.18 9.23
C ALA A 229 -3.19 -3.69 10.60
N ASP A 230 -4.11 -2.99 11.26
CA ASP A 230 -4.79 -3.46 12.48
C ASP A 230 -5.53 -4.80 12.28
N ASN A 231 -6.12 -5.04 11.11
CA ASN A 231 -6.75 -6.32 10.78
C ASN A 231 -5.73 -7.46 10.71
N ILE A 232 -4.51 -7.17 10.27
CA ILE A 232 -3.42 -8.15 10.21
C ILE A 232 -2.86 -8.43 11.61
N TYR A 233 -2.64 -7.38 12.42
CA TYR A 233 -2.24 -7.55 13.82
C TYR A 233 -3.29 -8.33 14.60
N GLY A 234 -4.57 -8.07 14.35
CA GLY A 234 -5.70 -8.72 15.01
C GLY A 234 -5.60 -8.58 16.53
N ASP A 235 -5.60 -9.71 17.22
CA ASP A 235 -5.54 -9.80 18.67
C ASP A 235 -4.14 -9.67 19.29
N MET A 236 -3.10 -9.32 18.52
CA MET A 236 -1.72 -9.25 19.05
C MET A 236 -1.56 -8.24 20.20
N PHE A 237 -2.24 -7.10 20.13
CA PHE A 237 -2.17 -6.07 21.16
C PHE A 237 -3.06 -6.37 22.37
N THR A 238 -4.20 -7.05 22.17
CA THR A 238 -5.19 -7.32 23.21
C THR A 238 -4.99 -8.66 23.90
N ASN A 239 -4.37 -9.63 23.22
CA ASN A 239 -4.09 -10.96 23.73
C ASN A 239 -2.60 -11.34 23.54
N PRO A 240 -1.68 -10.72 24.29
CA PRO A 240 -0.24 -10.96 24.14
C PRO A 240 0.21 -12.35 24.63
N ASN A 241 -0.60 -13.02 25.46
CA ASN A 241 -0.26 -14.34 26.05
C ASN A 241 -1.01 -15.51 25.41
N LYS A 242 -1.49 -15.33 24.18
CA LYS A 242 -2.28 -16.33 23.48
C LYS A 242 -1.56 -17.67 23.33
N MET A 243 -2.35 -18.74 23.37
CA MET A 243 -1.92 -20.09 23.05
C MET A 243 -2.46 -20.52 21.69
N ASN A 244 -1.59 -21.08 20.86
CA ASN A 244 -1.97 -21.65 19.58
C ASN A 244 -2.64 -23.01 19.73
N GLY A 245 -3.31 -23.47 18.67
CA GLY A 245 -3.91 -24.81 18.64
C GLY A 245 -2.89 -25.95 18.76
N ASP A 246 -1.62 -25.70 18.45
CA ASP A 246 -0.51 -26.66 18.59
C ASP A 246 0.18 -26.61 19.97
N GLY A 247 -0.32 -25.78 20.90
CA GLY A 247 0.27 -25.60 22.23
C GLY A 247 1.47 -24.65 22.28
N THR A 248 1.84 -24.01 21.16
CA THR A 248 2.88 -22.98 21.15
C THR A 248 2.35 -21.68 21.76
N ARG A 249 3.12 -21.12 22.70
CA ARG A 249 2.82 -19.81 23.28
C ARG A 249 3.25 -18.70 22.33
N ARG A 250 2.37 -17.71 22.13
CA ARG A 250 2.69 -16.48 21.42
C ARG A 250 3.91 -15.78 22.03
N GLY A 251 4.80 -15.30 21.18
CA GLY A 251 6.01 -14.59 21.56
C GLY A 251 5.76 -13.16 22.01
N VAL A 252 6.81 -12.50 22.51
CA VAL A 252 6.74 -11.10 22.94
C VAL A 252 6.72 -10.19 21.71
N PHE A 253 5.71 -9.32 21.61
CA PHE A 253 5.66 -8.26 20.59
C PHE A 253 5.80 -6.88 21.23
N LYS A 254 6.70 -6.06 20.68
CA LYS A 254 6.88 -4.65 21.08
C LYS A 254 6.85 -3.76 19.85
N LEU A 255 6.02 -2.73 19.88
CA LEU A 255 5.95 -1.67 18.87
C LEU A 255 6.42 -0.34 19.50
N LEU A 256 7.42 0.29 18.88
CA LEU A 256 7.96 1.58 19.29
C LEU A 256 7.59 2.65 18.24
N PRO A 257 6.51 3.41 18.44
CA PRO A 257 6.17 4.55 17.59
C PRO A 257 7.10 5.74 17.85
N ASN A 258 7.21 6.67 16.90
CA ASN A 258 8.14 7.80 16.93
C ASN A 258 9.61 7.37 17.05
N THR A 259 9.95 6.21 16.51
CA THR A 259 11.30 5.64 16.51
C THR A 259 11.75 5.38 15.08
N LEU A 260 12.68 6.20 14.60
CA LEU A 260 13.23 6.11 13.25
C LEU A 260 14.36 5.08 13.24
N CYS A 261 14.29 4.06 12.38
CA CYS A 261 15.48 3.26 12.07
C CYS A 261 16.38 4.07 11.13
N THR A 262 17.58 4.43 11.59
CA THR A 262 18.51 5.28 10.83
C THR A 262 19.46 4.45 9.99
N LYS A 263 19.99 3.36 10.57
CA LYS A 263 21.08 2.59 9.97
C LYS A 263 21.12 1.15 10.50
N LEU A 264 21.68 0.24 9.71
CA LEU A 264 22.13 -1.08 10.15
C LEU A 264 23.65 -1.09 10.25
N HIS A 265 24.18 -1.71 11.31
CA HIS A 265 25.62 -1.89 11.49
C HIS A 265 26.01 -3.35 11.32
N LEU A 266 27.08 -3.57 10.56
CA LEU A 266 27.65 -4.90 10.28
C LEU A 266 28.44 -5.41 11.48
N ALA A 267 28.45 -6.71 11.70
CA ALA A 267 29.24 -7.36 12.74
C ALA A 267 30.73 -7.04 12.59
N GLY A 268 31.31 -7.22 11.39
CA GLY A 268 32.73 -6.91 11.16
C GLY A 268 33.10 -5.43 11.33
N GLN A 269 32.13 -4.51 11.21
CA GLN A 269 32.33 -3.08 11.50
C GLN A 269 32.16 -2.71 12.98
N THR A 270 31.50 -3.54 13.77
CA THR A 270 31.17 -3.23 15.18
C THR A 270 32.03 -4.05 16.14
N LEU A 271 32.34 -5.29 15.74
CA LEU A 271 33.16 -6.27 16.42
C LEU A 271 34.15 -6.85 15.40
N PRO A 272 35.33 -6.23 15.20
CA PRO A 272 36.31 -6.68 14.19
C PRO A 272 36.79 -8.14 14.36
N THR A 273 36.52 -8.75 15.52
CA THR A 273 36.88 -10.14 15.86
C THR A 273 35.73 -11.14 15.62
N ASP A 274 34.59 -10.71 15.08
CA ASP A 274 33.44 -11.57 14.82
C ASP A 274 33.73 -12.52 13.62
N PRO A 275 33.51 -13.83 13.75
CA PRO A 275 33.78 -14.81 12.69
C PRO A 275 32.89 -14.67 11.45
N ASP A 276 31.77 -13.93 11.49
CA ASP A 276 30.89 -13.73 10.33
C ASP A 276 30.70 -12.22 10.02
N PRO A 277 31.64 -11.59 9.31
CA PRO A 277 31.63 -10.14 9.05
C PRO A 277 30.45 -9.68 8.15
N GLU A 278 29.73 -10.63 7.52
CA GLU A 278 28.64 -10.40 6.58
C GLU A 278 27.24 -10.53 7.24
N GLN A 279 27.16 -10.36 8.56
CA GLN A 279 25.89 -10.29 9.30
C GLN A 279 25.58 -8.88 9.79
N ILE A 280 24.28 -8.57 9.88
CA ILE A 280 23.82 -7.40 10.63
C ILE A 280 23.89 -7.70 12.13
N TYR A 281 24.50 -6.79 12.87
CA TYR A 281 24.68 -6.94 14.32
C TYR A 281 23.64 -6.16 15.12
N VAL A 282 23.42 -4.90 14.76
CA VAL A 282 22.45 -4.02 15.42
C VAL A 282 21.76 -3.09 14.42
N ALA A 283 20.53 -2.73 14.74
CA ALA A 283 19.83 -1.61 14.13
C ALA A 283 20.06 -0.37 15.01
N GLU A 284 20.55 0.70 14.40
CA GLU A 284 20.55 2.03 14.98
C GLU A 284 19.17 2.66 14.82
N VAL A 285 18.64 3.16 15.92
CA VAL A 285 17.34 3.79 15.97
C VAL A 285 17.42 5.12 16.71
N ARG A 286 16.60 6.08 16.28
CA ARG A 286 16.46 7.40 16.88
C ARG A 286 15.07 7.58 17.46
N ASP A 287 15.00 7.86 18.76
CA ASP A 287 13.78 8.30 19.44
C ASP A 287 13.52 9.78 19.09
N LEU A 288 12.49 10.01 18.28
CA LEU A 288 12.13 11.34 17.80
C LEU A 288 11.54 12.21 18.93
N LYS A 289 10.92 11.62 19.96
CA LYS A 289 10.44 12.36 21.14
C LYS A 289 11.62 12.83 21.98
N ALA A 290 12.61 11.96 22.20
CA ALA A 290 13.84 12.33 22.90
C ALA A 290 14.63 13.42 22.14
N MET A 291 14.69 13.32 20.80
CA MET A 291 15.30 14.34 19.93
C MET A 291 14.60 15.70 20.05
N LEU A 292 13.26 15.74 19.98
CA LEU A 292 12.47 16.96 20.15
C LEU A 292 12.64 17.59 21.53
N GLN A 293 12.89 16.78 22.55
CA GLN A 293 13.15 17.23 23.92
C GLN A 293 14.63 17.59 24.17
N HIS A 294 15.47 17.57 23.13
CA HIS A 294 16.92 17.82 23.23
C HIS A 294 17.62 17.01 24.32
N GLN A 295 17.20 15.75 24.51
CA GLN A 295 17.83 14.87 25.48
C GLN A 295 19.28 14.56 25.06
N LYS A 296 20.15 14.27 26.05
CA LYS A 296 21.57 13.97 25.81
C LYS A 296 21.80 12.73 24.93
N SER A 297 20.85 11.79 24.90
CA SER A 297 20.90 10.58 24.09
C SER A 297 19.53 10.39 23.43
N SER A 298 19.50 10.48 22.10
CA SER A 298 18.32 10.20 21.27
C SER A 298 18.50 8.95 20.42
N ASP A 299 19.74 8.51 20.22
CA ASP A 299 20.10 7.43 19.31
C ASP A 299 20.53 6.20 20.14
N PHE A 300 20.02 5.03 19.77
CA PHE A 300 20.15 3.78 20.50
C PHE A 300 20.39 2.60 19.55
N HIS A 301 20.90 1.50 20.08
CA HIS A 301 21.00 0.24 19.37
C HIS A 301 19.90 -0.75 19.77
N ILE A 302 19.34 -1.46 18.79
CA ILE A 302 18.48 -2.63 19.00
C ILE A 302 19.17 -3.86 18.38
N ARG A 303 19.42 -4.88 19.20
CA ARG A 303 20.01 -6.16 18.79
C ARG A 303 18.92 -7.18 18.49
N ALA A 304 19.05 -7.89 17.37
CA ALA A 304 18.17 -8.99 17.02
C ALA A 304 18.95 -10.06 16.24
N LYS A 305 18.39 -11.27 16.13
CA LYS A 305 18.98 -12.33 15.31
C LYS A 305 18.72 -12.09 13.82
N ILE A 306 17.52 -11.62 13.47
CA ILE A 306 17.06 -11.31 12.10
C ILE A 306 16.58 -9.87 12.02
N PHE A 307 16.83 -9.20 10.89
CA PHE A 307 16.42 -7.83 10.60
C PHE A 307 15.53 -7.79 9.36
N VAL A 308 14.36 -7.16 9.47
CA VAL A 308 13.40 -6.98 8.39
C VAL A 308 13.17 -5.48 8.16
N LEU A 309 13.46 -4.97 6.98
CA LEU A 309 13.18 -3.60 6.60
C LEU A 309 11.90 -3.51 5.77
N ALA A 310 10.82 -3.01 6.38
CA ALA A 310 9.48 -2.87 5.82
C ALA A 310 8.99 -1.40 5.80
N ALA A 311 9.90 -0.46 5.57
CA ALA A 311 9.66 0.99 5.57
C ALA A 311 9.19 1.54 4.20
N GLY A 312 8.49 0.72 3.41
CA GLY A 312 7.96 1.08 2.09
C GLY A 312 9.02 1.14 0.98
N ALA A 313 8.59 1.43 -0.24
CA ALA A 313 9.45 1.41 -1.43
C ALA A 313 10.48 2.55 -1.47
N ILE A 314 10.40 3.54 -0.56
CA ILE A 314 11.36 4.64 -0.43
C ILE A 314 12.17 4.50 0.85
N GLY A 315 11.52 4.31 2.00
CA GLY A 315 12.20 4.25 3.30
C GLY A 315 13.10 3.02 3.44
N THR A 316 12.70 1.86 2.91
CA THR A 316 13.56 0.65 2.95
C THR A 316 14.90 0.86 2.23
N PRO A 317 14.93 1.26 0.93
CA PRO A 317 16.19 1.55 0.27
C PRO A 317 16.93 2.77 0.86
N GLN A 318 16.23 3.74 1.47
CA GLN A 318 16.85 4.86 2.19
C GLN A 318 17.68 4.39 3.39
N ILE A 319 17.14 3.47 4.22
CA ILE A 319 17.85 2.89 5.36
C ILE A 319 19.06 2.09 4.86
N LEU A 320 18.92 1.29 3.81
CA LEU A 320 20.02 0.53 3.22
C LEU A 320 21.12 1.45 2.66
N ALA A 321 20.75 2.51 1.95
CA ALA A 321 21.71 3.48 1.43
C ALA A 321 22.47 4.19 2.55
N ASN A 322 21.77 4.62 3.60
CA ASN A 322 22.40 5.20 4.80
C ASN A 322 23.29 4.18 5.55
N SER A 323 23.03 2.89 5.35
CA SER A 323 23.82 1.77 5.89
C SER A 323 25.05 1.40 5.05
N GLY A 324 25.26 2.06 3.91
CA GLY A 324 26.40 1.82 3.03
C GLY A 324 26.18 0.71 2.00
N PHE A 325 24.94 0.31 1.74
CA PHE A 325 24.64 -0.76 0.80
C PHE A 325 24.73 -0.33 -0.67
N GLY A 326 24.77 0.96 -0.96
CA GLY A 326 24.72 1.50 -2.32
C GLY A 326 23.56 2.47 -2.48
N GLY A 327 23.03 2.63 -3.70
CA GLY A 327 21.87 3.50 -3.97
C GLY A 327 22.13 5.00 -3.77
N THR A 328 23.40 5.40 -3.60
CA THR A 328 23.80 6.81 -3.53
C THR A 328 24.35 7.28 -4.88
N ARG A 329 24.45 8.60 -5.05
CA ARG A 329 24.99 9.22 -6.27
C ARG A 329 26.48 8.92 -6.47
N GLU A 330 27.22 8.77 -5.37
CA GLU A 330 28.65 8.48 -5.37
C GLU A 330 28.90 7.01 -5.76
N THR A 331 29.59 6.80 -6.88
CA THR A 331 29.95 5.45 -7.36
C THR A 331 31.37 5.04 -7.01
N ASP A 332 32.17 5.96 -6.45
CA ASP A 332 33.60 5.77 -6.22
C ASP A 332 33.89 4.90 -4.99
N LYS A 333 32.88 4.66 -4.15
CA LYS A 333 32.96 3.78 -2.97
C LYS A 333 32.43 2.40 -3.31
N PRO A 334 33.02 1.30 -2.78
CA PRO A 334 32.48 -0.03 -2.92
C PRO A 334 31.01 -0.09 -2.47
N GLN A 335 30.13 -0.60 -3.33
CA GLN A 335 28.71 -0.77 -3.04
C GLN A 335 28.42 -2.24 -2.75
N LEU A 336 27.82 -2.54 -1.59
CA LEU A 336 27.49 -3.93 -1.22
C LEU A 336 26.40 -4.51 -2.14
N ILE A 337 25.45 -3.68 -2.55
CA ILE A 337 24.34 -4.00 -3.45
C ILE A 337 24.28 -2.94 -4.57
N PRO A 338 25.03 -3.13 -5.67
CA PRO A 338 25.10 -2.14 -6.76
C PRO A 338 23.77 -1.84 -7.45
N ARG A 339 22.78 -2.73 -7.31
CA ARG A 339 21.45 -2.62 -7.93
C ARG A 339 20.39 -2.01 -7.03
N LEU A 340 20.76 -1.56 -5.83
CA LEU A 340 19.85 -0.86 -4.93
C LEU A 340 19.29 0.41 -5.58
N GLY A 341 17.97 0.53 -5.63
CA GLY A 341 17.28 1.68 -6.20
C GLY A 341 17.16 1.69 -7.73
N PHE A 342 17.70 0.69 -8.46
CA PHE A 342 17.62 0.63 -9.93
C PHE A 342 16.40 -0.15 -10.44
N GLY A 343 15.96 0.19 -11.64
CA GLY A 343 14.82 -0.44 -12.29
C GLY A 343 13.50 -0.14 -11.59
N ILE A 344 13.32 1.08 -11.08
CA ILE A 344 12.04 1.45 -10.46
C ILE A 344 10.93 1.52 -11.51
N THR A 345 9.72 1.16 -11.08
CA THR A 345 8.50 1.24 -11.89
C THR A 345 7.45 2.01 -11.13
N GLU A 346 6.69 2.84 -11.83
CA GLU A 346 5.49 3.50 -11.32
C GLU A 346 4.44 3.54 -12.43
N GLN A 347 3.18 3.50 -12.05
CA GLN A 347 2.03 3.40 -12.93
C GLN A 347 1.60 4.80 -13.37
N PRO A 348 1.49 5.06 -14.69
CA PRO A 348 0.74 6.21 -15.15
C PRO A 348 -0.72 6.00 -14.74
N MET A 349 -1.34 7.06 -14.24
CA MET A 349 -2.73 7.02 -13.79
C MET A 349 -3.54 8.06 -14.56
N THR A 350 -4.68 7.64 -15.10
CA THR A 350 -5.67 8.57 -15.66
C THR A 350 -6.90 8.60 -14.78
N PHE A 351 -7.52 9.78 -14.73
CA PHE A 351 -8.68 10.05 -13.90
C PHE A 351 -9.73 10.87 -14.66
N CYS A 352 -11.00 10.56 -14.41
CA CYS A 352 -12.10 11.47 -14.64
C CYS A 352 -13.26 11.15 -13.70
N GLN A 353 -14.21 12.07 -13.61
CA GLN A 353 -15.50 11.82 -13.00
C GLN A 353 -16.59 11.99 -14.06
N VAL A 354 -17.63 11.16 -13.95
CA VAL A 354 -18.82 11.26 -14.79
C VAL A 354 -20.07 11.45 -13.95
N VAL A 355 -21.02 12.20 -14.52
CA VAL A 355 -22.40 12.24 -14.06
C VAL A 355 -23.18 11.20 -14.85
N LEU A 356 -23.78 10.22 -14.16
CA LEU A 356 -24.51 9.11 -14.78
C LEU A 356 -25.61 9.61 -15.72
N ARG A 357 -25.72 8.98 -16.89
CA ARG A 357 -26.77 9.31 -17.86
C ARG A 357 -28.15 9.07 -17.27
N GLN A 358 -29.07 10.00 -17.49
CA GLN A 358 -30.45 9.89 -16.99
C GLN A 358 -31.15 8.61 -17.47
N ASN A 359 -30.93 8.20 -18.73
CA ASN A 359 -31.50 6.98 -19.28
C ASN A 359 -30.89 5.71 -18.66
N LEU A 360 -29.61 5.72 -18.29
CA LEU A 360 -28.95 4.62 -17.61
C LEU A 360 -29.51 4.45 -16.19
N VAL A 361 -29.62 5.56 -15.46
CA VAL A 361 -30.28 5.59 -14.15
C VAL A 361 -31.70 5.05 -14.29
N ARG A 362 -32.50 5.54 -15.24
CA ARG A 362 -33.88 5.03 -15.45
C ARG A 362 -33.92 3.54 -15.81
N LYS A 363 -33.11 3.11 -16.78
CA LYS A 363 -33.09 1.74 -17.32
C LYS A 363 -32.74 0.71 -16.26
N PHE A 364 -31.66 0.92 -15.51
CA PHE A 364 -31.17 -0.08 -14.57
C PHE A 364 -31.75 0.07 -13.17
N LEU A 365 -32.19 1.27 -12.79
CA LEU A 365 -32.73 1.50 -11.45
C LEU A 365 -34.21 1.17 -11.34
N ILE A 366 -35.02 1.34 -12.41
CA ILE A 366 -36.48 1.47 -12.26
C ILE A 366 -37.32 0.87 -13.39
N ALA A 367 -36.74 0.60 -14.57
CA ALA A 367 -37.47 -0.04 -15.66
C ALA A 367 -37.16 -1.54 -15.75
N SER A 368 -38.14 -2.32 -16.25
CA SER A 368 -37.85 -3.64 -16.81
C SER A 368 -36.98 -3.45 -18.06
N SER A 369 -36.12 -4.42 -18.36
CA SER A 369 -35.15 -4.41 -19.48
C SER A 369 -35.75 -4.17 -20.89
N GLN A 370 -37.08 -4.05 -21.01
CA GLN A 370 -37.82 -3.86 -22.26
C GLN A 370 -38.15 -2.39 -22.61
N CYS A 371 -37.99 -1.43 -21.69
CA CYS A 371 -38.36 -0.02 -21.97
C CYS A 371 -37.14 0.82 -22.36
N ALA A 372 -36.72 0.72 -23.62
CA ALA A 372 -35.50 1.35 -24.16
C ALA A 372 -35.74 2.66 -24.95
N ASN A 373 -36.88 3.34 -24.77
CA ASN A 373 -37.15 4.61 -25.45
C ASN A 373 -37.05 5.80 -24.49
N ASP A 374 -36.51 6.93 -24.99
CA ASP A 374 -36.31 8.18 -24.24
C ASP A 374 -37.62 8.86 -23.74
N SER A 375 -38.78 8.25 -24.00
CA SER A 375 -40.12 8.78 -23.74
C SER A 375 -40.79 8.29 -22.44
N VAL A 376 -40.08 7.57 -21.57
CA VAL A 376 -40.64 7.05 -20.29
C VAL A 376 -40.99 8.23 -19.36
N LYS A 377 -42.27 8.38 -19.03
CA LYS A 377 -42.77 9.46 -18.16
C LYS A 377 -42.36 9.21 -16.71
N VAL A 378 -42.34 10.26 -15.88
CA VAL A 378 -41.99 10.16 -14.45
C VAL A 378 -42.93 9.22 -13.68
N GLU A 379 -44.13 8.97 -14.20
CA GLU A 379 -45.14 8.08 -13.63
C GLU A 379 -44.81 6.58 -13.86
N ASP A 380 -44.05 6.24 -14.92
CA ASP A 380 -43.61 4.88 -15.24
C ASP A 380 -42.40 4.42 -14.39
N ILE A 381 -41.85 5.33 -13.58
CA ILE A 381 -40.73 5.16 -12.64
C ILE A 381 -41.14 4.31 -11.41
N ALA A 382 -42.15 3.46 -11.53
CA ALA A 382 -42.67 2.61 -10.47
C ALA A 382 -42.49 1.11 -10.76
N ASN A 383 -42.04 0.71 -11.95
CA ASN A 383 -41.97 -0.70 -12.32
C ASN A 383 -40.70 -1.41 -11.80
N LEU A 384 -40.69 -1.68 -10.50
CA LEU A 384 -39.61 -2.39 -9.82
C LEU A 384 -39.77 -3.92 -9.85
N SER A 385 -40.66 -4.46 -10.72
CA SER A 385 -41.08 -5.88 -10.65
C SER A 385 -39.94 -6.88 -10.80
N ASP A 386 -38.88 -6.52 -11.53
CA ASP A 386 -37.70 -7.33 -11.83
C ASP A 386 -36.53 -7.10 -10.86
N LYS A 387 -36.71 -6.25 -9.84
CA LYS A 387 -35.68 -5.95 -8.82
C LYS A 387 -35.84 -6.86 -7.59
N PRO A 388 -34.78 -7.10 -6.81
CA PRO A 388 -34.90 -7.83 -5.55
C PRO A 388 -35.64 -6.99 -4.50
N ASP A 389 -36.26 -7.65 -3.51
CA ASP A 389 -37.17 -6.97 -2.57
C ASP A 389 -36.48 -5.87 -1.76
N TRP A 390 -35.23 -6.08 -1.32
CA TRP A 390 -34.44 -5.05 -0.61
C TRP A 390 -34.31 -3.75 -1.42
N TRP A 391 -34.18 -3.85 -2.74
CA TRP A 391 -34.08 -2.70 -3.64
C TRP A 391 -35.42 -1.98 -3.73
N LYS A 392 -36.51 -2.76 -3.87
CA LYS A 392 -37.86 -2.19 -3.96
C LYS A 392 -38.20 -1.41 -2.71
N GLU A 393 -37.92 -2.01 -1.55
CA GLU A 393 -38.14 -1.41 -0.24
C GLU A 393 -37.33 -0.14 -0.07
N ALA A 394 -36.03 -0.15 -0.39
CA ALA A 394 -35.15 1.01 -0.27
C ALA A 394 -35.63 2.20 -1.12
N VAL A 395 -35.93 1.97 -2.40
CA VAL A 395 -36.41 3.02 -3.32
C VAL A 395 -37.80 3.53 -2.91
N THR A 396 -38.72 2.63 -2.53
CA THR A 396 -40.07 3.00 -2.12
C THR A 396 -40.05 3.82 -0.84
N LYS A 397 -39.24 3.41 0.15
CA LYS A 397 -39.05 4.14 1.39
C LYS A 397 -38.47 5.53 1.13
N HIS A 398 -37.40 5.64 0.35
CA HIS A 398 -36.78 6.92 0.01
C HIS A 398 -37.78 7.89 -0.63
N LYS A 399 -38.54 7.44 -1.63
CA LYS A 399 -39.56 8.27 -2.29
C LYS A 399 -40.68 8.71 -1.34
N LYS A 400 -41.09 7.83 -0.42
CA LYS A 400 -42.12 8.14 0.58
C LYS A 400 -41.63 9.18 1.58
N ASP A 401 -40.41 9.01 2.10
CA ASP A 401 -39.83 9.85 3.14
C ASP A 401 -39.33 11.19 2.56
N HIS A 402 -38.97 11.22 1.27
CA HIS A 402 -38.40 12.38 0.56
C HIS A 402 -39.11 12.65 -0.78
N PRO A 403 -40.42 13.01 -0.78
CA PRO A 403 -41.21 13.16 -2.01
C PRO A 403 -40.76 14.31 -2.93
N ASN A 404 -39.99 15.27 -2.39
CA ASN A 404 -39.44 16.39 -3.15
C ASN A 404 -38.07 16.09 -3.78
N ASP A 405 -37.45 14.96 -3.43
CA ASP A 405 -36.19 14.55 -4.04
C ASP A 405 -36.44 13.92 -5.41
N SER A 406 -35.80 14.49 -6.43
CA SER A 406 -35.93 14.01 -7.81
C SER A 406 -35.18 12.71 -8.06
N LEU A 407 -34.22 12.35 -7.19
CA LEU A 407 -33.46 11.11 -7.30
C LEU A 407 -34.10 9.98 -6.48
N PRO A 408 -34.35 8.81 -7.08
CA PRO A 408 -34.90 7.64 -6.41
C PRO A 408 -33.84 6.82 -5.64
N ILE A 409 -32.58 7.27 -5.63
CA ILE A 409 -31.46 6.61 -4.94
C ILE A 409 -31.48 7.07 -3.46
N PRO A 410 -31.53 6.16 -2.48
CA PRO A 410 -31.40 6.51 -1.07
C PRO A 410 -30.16 7.38 -0.78
N PHE A 411 -30.27 8.32 0.15
CA PHE A 411 -29.14 9.19 0.51
C PHE A 411 -27.89 8.42 0.98
N MET A 412 -28.10 7.35 1.75
CA MET A 412 -27.05 6.48 2.29
C MET A 412 -26.85 5.20 1.46
N ASP A 413 -27.25 5.18 0.19
CA ASP A 413 -26.89 4.07 -0.69
C ASP A 413 -25.36 3.98 -0.78
N LYS A 414 -24.75 2.79 -0.77
CA LYS A 414 -23.28 2.66 -0.85
C LYS A 414 -22.78 2.94 -2.27
N GLU A 415 -21.51 3.29 -2.41
CA GLU A 415 -20.89 3.66 -3.68
C GLU A 415 -20.71 2.49 -4.65
N PRO A 416 -20.55 2.75 -5.96
CA PRO A 416 -20.09 1.72 -6.87
C PRO A 416 -18.65 1.30 -6.55
N GLN A 417 -18.36 0.01 -6.75
CA GLN A 417 -17.04 -0.59 -6.56
C GLN A 417 -16.84 -1.66 -7.63
N VAL A 418 -16.58 -1.23 -8.86
CA VAL A 418 -16.53 -2.10 -10.05
C VAL A 418 -15.13 -2.08 -10.64
N THR A 419 -14.69 -3.21 -11.18
CA THR A 419 -13.41 -3.31 -11.87
C THR A 419 -13.54 -3.98 -13.23
N ILE A 420 -12.64 -3.59 -14.14
CA ILE A 420 -12.34 -4.34 -15.35
C ILE A 420 -10.91 -4.87 -15.18
N PRO A 421 -10.71 -6.20 -15.08
CA PRO A 421 -9.39 -6.77 -14.85
C PRO A 421 -8.40 -6.48 -15.97
N VAL A 422 -7.11 -6.50 -15.62
CA VAL A 422 -5.99 -6.43 -16.56
C VAL A 422 -6.08 -7.59 -17.57
N SER A 423 -5.76 -7.33 -18.83
CA SER A 423 -5.57 -8.35 -19.86
C SER A 423 -4.33 -8.06 -20.72
N ALA A 424 -3.91 -9.00 -21.57
CA ALA A 424 -2.81 -8.77 -22.50
C ALA A 424 -3.14 -7.66 -23.52
N GLU A 425 -4.40 -7.59 -23.95
CA GLU A 425 -4.91 -6.59 -24.89
C GLU A 425 -5.08 -5.21 -24.24
N ARG A 426 -5.35 -5.19 -22.93
CA ARG A 426 -5.57 -3.97 -22.13
C ARG A 426 -4.73 -4.09 -20.86
N PRO A 427 -3.41 -3.79 -20.94
CA PRO A 427 -2.48 -3.94 -19.83
C PRO A 427 -2.61 -2.77 -18.83
N TRP A 428 -3.84 -2.55 -18.35
CA TRP A 428 -4.17 -1.56 -17.33
C TRP A 428 -5.28 -2.06 -16.43
N HIS A 429 -5.23 -1.66 -15.17
CA HIS A 429 -6.24 -1.97 -14.16
C HIS A 429 -7.26 -0.84 -14.11
N VAL A 430 -8.53 -1.20 -13.96
CA VAL A 430 -9.64 -0.25 -13.98
C VAL A 430 -10.38 -0.30 -12.65
N GLN A 431 -10.56 0.87 -12.04
CA GLN A 431 -11.47 1.09 -10.94
C GLN A 431 -12.56 2.07 -11.37
N VAL A 432 -13.81 1.61 -11.39
CA VAL A 432 -15.01 2.43 -11.59
C VAL A 432 -15.76 2.44 -10.28
N HIS A 433 -15.61 3.51 -9.51
CA HIS A 433 -16.04 3.55 -8.12
C HIS A 433 -16.32 4.95 -7.62
N ARG A 434 -16.51 5.13 -6.31
CA ARG A 434 -16.23 6.38 -5.62
C ARG A 434 -15.28 6.09 -4.48
N ASP A 435 -14.22 6.87 -4.37
CA ASP A 435 -13.37 6.78 -3.18
C ASP A 435 -12.78 8.14 -2.86
N ALA A 436 -12.57 8.37 -1.57
CA ALA A 436 -11.83 9.52 -1.11
C ALA A 436 -10.35 9.32 -1.43
N PHE A 437 -9.77 10.26 -2.16
CA PHE A 437 -8.33 10.36 -2.37
C PHE A 437 -7.91 11.83 -2.32
N SER A 438 -6.62 12.16 -2.44
CA SER A 438 -6.13 13.56 -2.43
C SER A 438 -6.71 14.48 -3.51
N TYR A 439 -7.58 13.97 -4.38
CA TYR A 439 -8.33 14.66 -5.44
C TYR A 439 -9.72 14.03 -5.60
N GLY A 440 -10.63 14.73 -6.29
CA GLY A 440 -11.94 14.18 -6.68
C GLY A 440 -13.15 14.60 -5.82
N GLU A 441 -13.06 15.72 -5.08
CA GLU A 441 -14.23 16.32 -4.44
C GLU A 441 -15.30 16.65 -5.49
N VAL A 442 -16.55 16.25 -5.26
CA VAL A 442 -17.65 16.44 -6.22
C VAL A 442 -18.11 17.89 -6.30
N GLY A 443 -18.03 18.61 -5.17
CA GLY A 443 -18.55 19.96 -5.03
C GLY A 443 -20.09 20.00 -4.89
N PRO A 444 -20.67 21.17 -4.52
CA PRO A 444 -22.07 21.27 -4.11
C PRO A 444 -23.08 21.35 -5.27
N LEU A 445 -22.61 21.51 -6.51
CA LEU A 445 -23.48 21.81 -7.67
C LEU A 445 -24.07 20.55 -8.33
N VAL A 446 -23.52 19.37 -8.04
CA VAL A 446 -23.99 18.08 -8.58
C VAL A 446 -24.18 17.11 -7.43
N ASP A 447 -25.29 16.37 -7.45
CA ASP A 447 -25.58 15.39 -6.40
C ASP A 447 -24.59 14.20 -6.47
N ALA A 448 -23.92 13.94 -5.35
CA ALA A 448 -22.89 12.90 -5.25
C ALA A 448 -23.42 11.48 -5.57
N ARG A 449 -24.73 11.23 -5.50
CA ARG A 449 -25.34 9.92 -5.81
C ARG A 449 -25.23 9.55 -7.29
N VAL A 450 -25.06 10.52 -8.17
CA VAL A 450 -24.95 10.30 -9.62
C VAL A 450 -23.53 10.50 -10.15
N VAL A 451 -22.55 10.71 -9.27
CA VAL A 451 -21.15 10.90 -9.65
C VAL A 451 -20.36 9.60 -9.44
N VAL A 452 -19.57 9.24 -10.45
CA VAL A 452 -18.72 8.05 -10.47
C VAL A 452 -17.31 8.44 -10.93
N ASP A 453 -16.31 7.96 -10.20
CA ASP A 453 -14.89 8.10 -10.52
C ASP A 453 -14.44 6.96 -11.43
N LEU A 454 -13.59 7.29 -12.40
CA LEU A 454 -12.85 6.32 -13.18
C LEU A 454 -11.36 6.54 -12.94
N ARG A 455 -10.67 5.54 -12.38
CA ARG A 455 -9.22 5.51 -12.23
C ARG A 455 -8.67 4.34 -13.04
N PHE A 456 -7.80 4.63 -13.99
CA PHE A 456 -7.12 3.62 -14.81
C PHE A 456 -5.63 3.68 -14.50
N PHE A 457 -5.04 2.53 -14.23
CA PHE A 457 -3.64 2.38 -13.83
C PHE A 457 -2.90 1.60 -14.90
N GLY A 458 -1.90 2.22 -15.51
CA GLY A 458 -1.18 1.63 -16.63
C GLY A 458 -0.01 0.78 -16.17
N MET A 459 0.25 -0.30 -16.90
CA MET A 459 1.44 -1.11 -16.72
C MET A 459 2.67 -0.42 -17.33
N GLN A 460 3.80 -0.46 -16.63
CA GLN A 460 5.09 -0.04 -17.19
C GLN A 460 6.19 -1.05 -16.96
N LYS A 461 6.93 -1.36 -18.04
CA LYS A 461 8.15 -2.18 -17.95
C LYS A 461 9.25 -1.38 -17.26
N SER A 462 10.07 -2.10 -16.52
CA SER A 462 11.27 -1.52 -15.90
C SER A 462 12.23 -1.05 -16.98
N VAL A 463 12.69 0.20 -16.86
CA VAL A 463 13.83 0.74 -17.60
C VAL A 463 15.06 0.61 -16.69
N PRO A 464 16.16 -0.04 -17.09
CA PRO A 464 17.31 -0.27 -16.22
C PRO A 464 17.89 1.00 -15.58
N GLU A 465 17.83 2.12 -16.31
CA GLU A 465 18.34 3.42 -15.88
C GLU A 465 17.41 4.14 -14.91
N ASN A 466 16.11 3.81 -14.89
CA ASN A 466 15.17 4.44 -13.96
C ASN A 466 15.53 4.06 -12.54
N ARG A 467 15.75 5.05 -11.67
CA ARG A 467 16.24 4.80 -10.32
C ARG A 467 15.80 5.83 -9.30
N ILE A 468 15.84 5.41 -8.04
CA ILE A 468 15.84 6.30 -6.87
C ILE A 468 17.26 6.36 -6.30
N ILE A 469 17.72 7.57 -6.04
CA ILE A 469 19.06 7.89 -5.51
C ILE A 469 18.87 8.53 -4.14
N PHE A 470 19.78 8.24 -3.22
CA PHE A 470 19.82 8.87 -1.90
C PHE A 470 21.04 9.79 -1.81
N GLU A 471 20.80 11.08 -1.62
CA GLU A 471 21.84 12.10 -1.64
C GLU A 471 22.68 12.08 -0.35
N THR A 472 24.00 12.19 -0.49
CA THR A 472 24.94 12.18 0.64
C THR A 472 25.11 13.56 1.28
N ASP A 473 24.80 14.63 0.54
CA ASP A 473 24.95 16.04 0.94
C ASP A 473 23.61 16.74 1.27
N VAL A 474 22.47 16.13 0.92
CA VAL A 474 21.13 16.63 1.26
C VAL A 474 20.43 15.67 2.22
N ARG A 475 19.68 16.22 3.17
CA ARG A 475 18.93 15.45 4.17
C ARG A 475 17.44 15.81 4.11
N ASP A 476 16.60 14.81 4.36
CA ASP A 476 15.17 15.00 4.54
C ASP A 476 14.85 15.59 5.92
N ALA A 477 13.56 15.82 6.18
CA ALA A 477 13.08 16.39 7.45
C ALA A 477 13.41 15.57 8.71
N TYR A 478 13.86 14.32 8.56
CA TYR A 478 14.21 13.41 9.65
C TYR A 478 15.73 13.19 9.78
N GLY A 479 16.52 13.90 8.96
CA GLY A 479 17.97 13.76 8.95
C GLY A 479 18.47 12.52 8.20
N MET A 480 17.63 11.90 7.38
CA MET A 480 18.02 10.77 6.51
C MET A 480 18.45 11.28 5.13
N PRO A 481 19.26 10.53 4.36
CA PRO A 481 19.62 10.87 2.98
C PRO A 481 18.39 11.22 2.12
N GLN A 482 18.37 12.40 1.51
CA GLN A 482 17.23 12.86 0.72
C GLN A 482 17.02 11.95 -0.51
N PRO A 483 15.81 11.41 -0.76
CA PRO A 483 15.52 10.70 -1.99
C PRO A 483 15.42 11.65 -3.19
N THR A 484 15.99 11.22 -4.31
CA THR A 484 15.96 11.88 -5.63
C THR A 484 15.58 10.86 -6.68
N PHE A 485 14.64 11.18 -7.56
CA PHE A 485 14.25 10.34 -8.67
C PHE A 485 15.01 10.70 -9.94
N GLU A 486 15.40 9.68 -10.70
CA GLU A 486 15.77 9.75 -12.09
C GLU A 486 14.85 8.79 -12.84
N TYR A 487 13.70 9.28 -13.27
CA TYR A 487 12.66 8.47 -13.91
C TYR A 487 12.23 9.10 -15.24
N GLN A 488 12.26 8.30 -16.31
CA GLN A 488 11.81 8.71 -17.62
C GLN A 488 11.00 7.59 -18.29
N PRO A 489 9.76 7.87 -18.75
CA PRO A 489 8.98 6.92 -19.53
C PRO A 489 9.55 6.78 -20.96
N THR A 490 9.37 5.60 -21.56
CA THR A 490 9.74 5.34 -22.95
C THR A 490 8.62 5.76 -23.91
N GLN A 491 8.93 5.87 -25.21
CA GLN A 491 7.92 6.16 -26.23
C GLN A 491 6.85 5.05 -26.32
N GLU A 492 7.24 3.78 -26.16
CA GLU A 492 6.32 2.64 -26.08
C GLU A 492 5.35 2.80 -24.90
N HIS A 493 5.86 3.13 -23.71
CA HIS A 493 5.02 3.32 -22.51
C HIS A 493 4.10 4.55 -22.64
N ALA A 494 4.55 5.63 -23.28
CA ALA A 494 3.72 6.78 -23.56
C ALA A 494 2.56 6.44 -24.54
N ALA A 495 2.82 5.60 -25.53
CA ALA A 495 1.78 5.12 -26.46
C ALA A 495 0.75 4.24 -25.74
N GLU A 496 1.18 3.32 -24.86
CA GLU A 496 0.26 2.50 -24.05
C GLU A 496 -0.55 3.35 -23.06
N ALA A 497 0.07 4.33 -22.40
CA ALA A 497 -0.65 5.28 -21.55
C ALA A 497 -1.71 6.07 -22.32
N THR A 498 -1.43 6.46 -23.57
CA THR A 498 -2.40 7.12 -24.45
C THR A 498 -3.55 6.19 -24.83
N ARG A 499 -3.28 4.91 -25.11
CA ARG A 499 -4.33 3.92 -25.33
C ARG A 499 -5.22 3.72 -24.10
N MET A 500 -4.63 3.71 -22.91
CA MET A 500 -5.35 3.63 -21.64
C MET A 500 -6.28 4.83 -21.45
N MET A 501 -5.80 6.05 -21.72
CA MET A 501 -6.64 7.26 -21.70
C MET A 501 -7.85 7.12 -22.63
N ASN A 502 -7.62 6.66 -23.87
CA ASN A 502 -8.71 6.45 -24.83
C ASN A 502 -9.73 5.41 -24.32
N ASP A 503 -9.28 4.30 -23.73
CA ASP A 503 -10.17 3.29 -23.14
C ASP A 503 -10.96 3.87 -21.95
N MET A 504 -10.34 4.69 -21.10
CA MET A 504 -11.04 5.40 -20.03
C MET A 504 -12.14 6.30 -20.58
N THR A 505 -11.88 7.04 -21.66
CA THR A 505 -12.91 7.88 -22.30
C THR A 505 -14.05 7.06 -22.90
N ASP A 506 -13.78 5.89 -23.49
CA ASP A 506 -14.84 5.00 -24.00
C ASP A 506 -15.72 4.48 -22.85
N VAL A 507 -15.09 3.97 -21.78
CA VAL A 507 -15.80 3.46 -20.59
C VAL A 507 -16.61 4.58 -19.91
N ALA A 508 -16.02 5.77 -19.73
CA ALA A 508 -16.70 6.94 -19.20
C ALA A 508 -17.95 7.29 -20.02
N ASN A 509 -17.81 7.32 -21.35
CA ASN A 509 -18.90 7.64 -22.26
C ASN A 509 -20.04 6.61 -22.19
N LYS A 510 -19.81 5.34 -21.84
CA LYS A 510 -20.91 4.38 -21.62
C LYS A 510 -21.75 4.70 -20.38
N LEU A 511 -21.14 5.33 -19.37
CA LEU A 511 -21.77 5.61 -18.09
C LEU A 511 -22.43 6.99 -18.02
N GLY A 512 -21.77 8.02 -18.52
CA GLY A 512 -22.09 9.40 -18.18
C GLY A 512 -21.43 10.45 -19.07
N GLY A 513 -21.75 11.71 -18.80
CA GLY A 513 -20.98 12.87 -19.30
C GLY A 513 -19.97 13.30 -18.24
N TYR A 514 -18.85 13.90 -18.64
CA TYR A 514 -17.83 14.35 -17.69
C TYR A 514 -18.35 15.43 -16.74
N LEU A 515 -18.00 15.30 -15.46
CA LEU A 515 -18.24 16.35 -14.48
C LEU A 515 -17.32 17.54 -14.79
N PRO A 516 -17.83 18.78 -14.95
CA PRO A 516 -16.99 19.95 -15.16
C PRO A 516 -15.94 20.12 -14.06
N GLY A 517 -14.68 20.32 -14.44
CA GLY A 517 -13.53 20.35 -13.51
C GLY A 517 -12.86 18.99 -13.27
N ALA A 518 -13.51 17.89 -13.64
CA ALA A 518 -12.99 16.53 -13.49
C ALA A 518 -13.02 15.74 -14.82
N GLY A 519 -12.70 16.42 -15.92
CA GLY A 519 -12.52 15.79 -17.23
C GLY A 519 -11.32 14.82 -17.27
N PRO A 520 -11.21 14.01 -18.34
CA PRO A 520 -10.10 13.07 -18.54
C PRO A 520 -8.74 13.74 -18.46
N GLN A 521 -7.90 13.28 -17.54
CA GLN A 521 -6.57 13.82 -17.33
C GLN A 521 -5.60 12.73 -16.85
N PHE A 522 -4.31 12.92 -17.16
CA PHE A 522 -3.26 12.20 -16.46
C PHE A 522 -3.01 12.84 -15.11
N MET A 523 -2.87 12.00 -14.10
CA MET A 523 -2.45 12.44 -12.77
C MET A 523 -0.94 12.62 -12.73
N ALA A 524 -0.46 13.41 -11.77
CA ALA A 524 0.97 13.61 -11.57
C ALA A 524 1.71 12.26 -11.41
N PRO A 525 2.85 12.03 -12.08
CA PRO A 525 3.60 10.78 -11.91
C PRO A 525 3.96 10.53 -10.44
N GLY A 526 3.78 9.29 -9.97
CA GLY A 526 3.93 8.93 -8.55
C GLY A 526 2.66 9.06 -7.70
N LEU A 527 1.62 9.75 -8.18
CA LEU A 527 0.39 9.92 -7.38
C LEU A 527 -0.42 8.63 -7.20
N ALA A 528 -0.12 7.58 -7.98
CA ALA A 528 -0.67 6.25 -7.77
C ALA A 528 -0.12 5.59 -6.49
N LEU A 529 1.07 6.01 -6.01
CA LEU A 529 1.77 5.47 -4.84
C LEU A 529 2.00 3.96 -4.95
N HIS A 530 2.26 3.49 -6.17
CA HIS A 530 2.45 2.07 -6.49
C HIS A 530 3.90 1.77 -6.89
N LEU A 531 4.84 2.62 -6.49
CA LEU A 531 6.28 2.45 -6.72
C LEU A 531 6.77 1.03 -6.42
N GLY A 532 7.31 0.39 -7.46
CA GLY A 532 7.91 -0.94 -7.43
C GLY A 532 9.37 -0.94 -7.84
N GLY A 533 10.05 -2.07 -7.65
CA GLY A 533 11.42 -2.31 -8.16
C GLY A 533 12.58 -1.67 -7.39
N SER A 534 12.36 -0.78 -6.42
CA SER A 534 13.44 -0.10 -5.71
C SER A 534 14.35 -1.00 -4.85
N ILE A 535 13.86 -2.18 -4.48
CA ILE A 535 14.58 -3.26 -3.77
C ILE A 535 14.29 -4.61 -4.43
N ARG A 536 14.27 -4.61 -5.76
CA ARG A 536 13.85 -5.71 -6.64
C ARG A 536 14.39 -7.08 -6.23
N VAL A 537 13.52 -8.08 -6.25
CA VAL A 537 13.91 -9.50 -6.08
C VAL A 537 14.22 -10.20 -7.41
N GLY A 538 15.04 -11.24 -7.36
CA GLY A 538 15.20 -12.19 -8.46
C GLY A 538 16.16 -13.32 -8.12
N ASN A 539 16.76 -13.92 -9.15
CA ASN A 539 17.67 -15.07 -9.00
C ASN A 539 19.15 -14.73 -9.19
N ASP A 540 19.46 -13.51 -9.66
CA ASP A 540 20.83 -13.08 -9.94
C ASP A 540 21.23 -11.91 -9.03
N PRO A 541 22.24 -12.07 -8.17
CA PRO A 541 22.73 -11.01 -7.29
C PRO A 541 23.33 -9.81 -8.03
N ASN A 542 23.69 -9.95 -9.31
CA ASN A 542 24.25 -8.85 -10.10
C ASN A 542 23.16 -7.93 -10.69
N THR A 543 21.91 -8.36 -10.68
CA THR A 543 20.77 -7.65 -11.27
C THR A 543 19.65 -7.33 -10.28
N THR A 544 19.74 -7.83 -9.04
CA THR A 544 18.69 -7.69 -8.02
C THR A 544 19.26 -7.41 -6.63
N VAL A 545 18.41 -6.95 -5.71
CA VAL A 545 18.77 -6.60 -4.32
C VAL A 545 18.62 -7.80 -3.39
N ALA A 546 17.60 -8.60 -3.61
CA ALA A 546 17.25 -9.73 -2.78
C ALA A 546 16.80 -10.94 -3.62
N ASN A 547 16.75 -12.11 -3.01
CA ASN A 547 16.16 -13.30 -3.63
C ASN A 547 14.63 -13.33 -3.49
N TYR A 548 13.95 -14.31 -4.08
CA TYR A 548 12.49 -14.48 -3.98
C TYR A 548 11.97 -14.86 -2.57
N HIS A 549 12.84 -15.05 -1.57
CA HIS A 549 12.48 -15.09 -0.15
C HIS A 549 12.64 -13.73 0.54
N SER A 550 12.85 -12.66 -0.25
CA SER A 550 13.11 -11.29 0.20
C SER A 550 14.37 -11.13 1.07
N GLN A 551 15.29 -12.09 1.02
CA GLN A 551 16.57 -12.05 1.71
C GLN A 551 17.60 -11.31 0.86
N VAL A 552 18.29 -10.34 1.45
CA VAL A 552 19.30 -9.53 0.75
C VAL A 552 20.51 -10.38 0.40
N TRP A 553 21.04 -10.22 -0.81
CA TRP A 553 22.21 -10.97 -1.26
C TRP A 553 23.43 -10.71 -0.40
N GLY A 554 24.16 -11.77 -0.03
CA GLY A 554 25.33 -11.68 0.84
C GLY A 554 25.01 -11.57 2.34
N PHE A 555 23.73 -11.58 2.73
CA PHE A 555 23.33 -11.48 4.14
C PHE A 555 22.42 -12.63 4.56
N ASN A 556 22.81 -13.35 5.61
CA ASN A 556 22.00 -14.46 6.10
C ASN A 556 20.81 -14.02 6.97
N ASN A 557 20.88 -12.81 7.55
CA ASN A 557 19.94 -12.33 8.56
C ASN A 557 19.26 -10.99 8.20
N LEU A 558 19.35 -10.55 6.95
CA LEU A 558 18.73 -9.32 6.46
C LEU A 558 17.66 -9.60 5.41
N TYR A 559 16.46 -9.09 5.67
CA TYR A 559 15.30 -9.19 4.79
C TYR A 559 14.74 -7.80 4.49
N VAL A 560 14.16 -7.65 3.31
CA VAL A 560 13.51 -6.43 2.83
C VAL A 560 12.07 -6.72 2.46
N ALA A 561 11.21 -5.70 2.47
CA ALA A 561 9.78 -5.90 2.32
C ALA A 561 9.08 -4.71 1.65
N GLY A 562 7.98 -5.02 0.95
CA GLY A 562 7.08 -4.05 0.33
C GLY A 562 7.08 -4.09 -1.19
N ASN A 563 6.39 -3.12 -1.80
CA ASN A 563 6.17 -3.05 -3.25
C ASN A 563 7.47 -2.97 -4.05
N GLY A 564 8.52 -2.38 -3.45
CA GLY A 564 9.85 -2.30 -4.06
C GLY A 564 10.47 -3.66 -4.44
N LEU A 565 9.97 -4.78 -3.86
CA LEU A 565 10.43 -6.12 -4.21
C LEU A 565 9.99 -6.52 -5.63
N ILE A 566 8.82 -6.05 -6.09
CA ILE A 566 8.14 -6.56 -7.28
C ILE A 566 9.02 -6.32 -8.53
N PRO A 567 9.47 -7.39 -9.22
CA PRO A 567 10.35 -7.25 -10.38
C PRO A 567 9.59 -7.10 -11.71
N THR A 568 8.34 -7.50 -11.77
CA THR A 568 7.55 -7.47 -13.00
C THR A 568 6.88 -6.13 -13.20
N PRO A 569 6.54 -5.77 -14.45
CA PRO A 569 5.58 -4.70 -14.69
C PRO A 569 4.20 -5.09 -14.16
N PHE A 570 3.48 -4.17 -13.52
CA PHE A 570 2.13 -4.42 -13.02
C PHE A 570 1.26 -3.17 -13.10
N ALA A 571 -0.05 -3.38 -13.23
CA ALA A 571 -1.09 -2.35 -13.25
C ALA A 571 -2.04 -2.48 -12.05
N ALA A 572 -2.28 -3.71 -11.60
CA ALA A 572 -3.09 -4.00 -10.42
C ALA A 572 -2.46 -3.41 -9.13
N ASN A 573 -3.27 -3.11 -8.12
CA ASN A 573 -2.77 -2.59 -6.84
C ASN A 573 -1.84 -3.63 -6.16
N PRO A 574 -0.63 -3.24 -5.72
CA PRO A 574 0.44 -4.20 -5.39
C PRO A 574 0.40 -4.80 -3.97
N THR A 575 -0.38 -4.23 -3.05
CA THR A 575 -0.27 -4.56 -1.61
C THR A 575 -0.49 -6.04 -1.32
N LEU A 576 -1.49 -6.68 -1.97
CA LEU A 576 -1.78 -8.10 -1.76
C LEU A 576 -0.62 -8.98 -2.23
N THR A 577 0.00 -8.65 -3.37
CA THR A 577 1.21 -9.33 -3.87
C THR A 577 2.40 -9.13 -2.93
N SER A 578 2.58 -7.92 -2.38
CA SER A 578 3.62 -7.64 -1.38
C SER A 578 3.41 -8.44 -0.09
N MET A 579 2.16 -8.70 0.32
CA MET A 579 1.86 -9.60 1.43
C MET A 579 2.27 -11.04 1.11
N CYS A 580 2.05 -11.53 -0.12
CA CYS A 580 2.51 -12.85 -0.54
C CYS A 580 4.03 -13.02 -0.38
N PHE A 581 4.81 -12.01 -0.77
CA PHE A 581 6.26 -11.99 -0.53
C PHE A 581 6.61 -12.04 0.96
N ALA A 582 5.92 -11.26 1.79
CA ALA A 582 6.14 -11.25 3.24
C ALA A 582 5.80 -12.59 3.90
N ILE A 583 4.69 -13.23 3.50
CA ILE A 583 4.30 -14.55 4.00
C ILE A 583 5.36 -15.61 3.68
N ARG A 584 5.84 -15.62 2.43
CA ARG A 584 6.90 -16.53 1.96
C ARG A 584 8.22 -16.30 2.71
N ALA A 585 8.59 -15.05 2.92
CA ALA A 585 9.81 -14.68 3.66
C ALA A 585 9.71 -15.03 5.15
N ALA A 586 8.56 -14.80 5.79
CA ALA A 586 8.33 -15.17 7.18
C ALA A 586 8.49 -16.68 7.41
N GLN A 587 8.07 -17.52 6.46
CA GLN A 587 8.32 -18.97 6.53
C GLN A 587 9.83 -19.30 6.44
N LYS A 588 10.58 -18.59 5.59
CA LYS A 588 12.04 -18.76 5.50
C LYS A 588 12.70 -18.39 6.83
N ILE A 589 12.31 -17.27 7.43
CA ILE A 589 12.79 -16.81 8.74
C ILE A 589 12.47 -17.86 9.83
N HIS A 590 11.24 -18.38 9.89
CA HIS A 590 10.89 -19.44 10.84
C HIS A 590 11.74 -20.69 10.64
N THR A 591 11.97 -21.11 9.39
CA THR A 591 12.83 -22.27 9.09
C THR A 591 14.28 -22.05 9.51
N GLN A 592 14.77 -20.81 9.40
CA GLN A 592 16.13 -20.43 9.84
C GLN A 592 16.22 -20.40 11.36
N LEU A 593 15.26 -19.81 12.06
CA LEU A 593 15.27 -19.70 13.53
C LEU A 593 14.97 -21.02 14.24
N SER A 594 14.20 -21.93 13.63
CA SER A 594 13.92 -23.27 14.19
C SER A 594 15.08 -24.25 14.06
N LYS A 595 16.07 -23.97 13.20
CA LYS A 595 17.28 -24.77 13.03
C LYS A 595 18.46 -24.06 13.70
N THR A 596 19.24 -24.76 14.52
CA THR A 596 20.54 -24.23 15.02
C THR A 596 21.43 -23.92 13.80
N PRO A 597 22.11 -22.75 13.73
CA PRO A 597 22.59 -22.21 12.46
C PRO A 597 23.72 -23.07 11.87
N ARG A 598 23.61 -23.42 10.59
CA ARG A 598 24.78 -23.76 9.78
C ARG A 598 24.62 -23.28 8.34
N THR A 599 25.52 -22.34 8.03
CA THR A 599 26.06 -21.97 6.70
C THR A 599 25.06 -21.61 5.61
N MET A 600 25.40 -20.53 4.90
CA MET A 600 24.80 -20.14 3.62
C MET A 600 24.35 -21.37 2.82
N PRO A 601 23.05 -21.52 2.50
CA PRO A 601 22.72 -22.37 1.37
C PRO A 601 23.44 -21.75 0.16
N PRO A 602 24.04 -22.56 -0.73
CA PRO A 602 24.52 -22.05 -2.02
C PRO A 602 23.40 -21.26 -2.69
N ALA A 603 23.75 -20.31 -3.58
CA ALA A 603 22.76 -19.61 -4.40
C ALA A 603 21.73 -20.65 -4.87
N PRO A 604 20.43 -20.47 -4.57
CA PRO A 604 19.46 -21.49 -4.88
C PRO A 604 19.62 -21.83 -6.35
N GLU A 605 19.70 -23.13 -6.68
CA GLU A 605 19.44 -23.56 -8.05
C GLU A 605 18.13 -22.89 -8.50
N HIS A 606 17.86 -22.79 -9.80
CA HIS A 606 16.55 -22.33 -10.31
C HIS A 606 15.34 -23.18 -9.83
N LYS A 607 15.52 -24.02 -8.81
CA LYS A 607 14.52 -24.78 -8.07
C LYS A 607 14.03 -23.99 -6.87
N MET A 608 12.76 -23.66 -6.92
CA MET A 608 12.00 -23.07 -5.83
C MET A 608 11.86 -24.03 -4.63
N GLU A 609 12.25 -23.55 -3.45
CA GLU A 609 11.76 -24.11 -2.19
C GLU A 609 10.31 -23.67 -1.99
N ARG A 610 9.35 -24.61 -2.04
CA ARG A 610 7.92 -24.32 -1.83
C ARG A 610 7.65 -23.98 -0.37
N THR A 611 6.71 -23.08 -0.13
CA THR A 611 6.16 -22.89 1.21
C THR A 611 5.30 -24.11 1.55
N PRO A 612 5.60 -24.88 2.61
CA PRO A 612 4.83 -26.08 2.93
C PRO A 612 3.36 -25.77 3.22
N GLU A 613 2.45 -26.63 2.76
CA GLU A 613 1.00 -26.42 3.00
C GLU A 613 0.63 -26.35 4.49
N SER A 614 1.41 -27.00 5.34
CA SER A 614 1.24 -26.95 6.80
C SER A 614 1.39 -25.54 7.36
N TRP A 615 2.22 -24.68 6.74
CA TRP A 615 2.39 -23.28 7.15
C TRP A 615 1.12 -22.44 6.94
N PHE A 616 0.28 -22.85 6.00
CA PHE A 616 -0.99 -22.21 5.67
C PHE A 616 -2.19 -22.89 6.32
N LYS A 617 -1.98 -23.88 7.21
CA LYS A 617 -3.08 -24.66 7.77
C LYS A 617 -4.06 -23.77 8.55
N TRP A 618 -3.53 -22.85 9.35
CA TRP A 618 -4.34 -21.87 10.09
C TRP A 618 -5.21 -21.06 9.13
N ALA A 619 -4.66 -20.66 7.97
CA ALA A 619 -5.39 -19.87 7.01
C ALA A 619 -6.60 -20.65 6.51
N LYS A 620 -6.54 -21.98 6.37
CA LYS A 620 -7.64 -22.82 5.89
C LYS A 620 -8.70 -23.14 6.94
N ASP A 621 -8.40 -23.00 8.23
CA ASP A 621 -9.25 -23.42 9.35
C ASP A 621 -9.76 -22.22 10.17
N ARG A 622 -11.05 -21.90 10.07
CA ARG A 622 -11.67 -20.80 10.81
C ARG A 622 -11.72 -21.03 12.33
N SER A 623 -11.56 -22.27 12.78
CA SER A 623 -11.50 -22.62 14.21
C SER A 623 -10.10 -22.50 14.79
N ASP A 624 -9.08 -22.33 13.94
CA ASP A 624 -7.71 -22.11 14.40
C ASP A 624 -7.66 -20.82 15.23
N PRO A 625 -7.09 -20.84 16.45
CA PRO A 625 -6.97 -19.65 17.27
C PRO A 625 -6.33 -18.47 16.54
N ASN A 626 -5.38 -18.73 15.63
CA ASN A 626 -4.65 -17.72 14.86
C ASN A 626 -5.38 -17.21 13.62
N PHE A 627 -6.53 -17.79 13.28
CA PHE A 627 -7.39 -17.24 12.23
C PHE A 627 -7.82 -15.81 12.61
N PRO A 628 -7.61 -14.81 11.74
CA PRO A 628 -8.02 -13.44 12.00
C PRO A 628 -9.55 -13.34 12.16
N LYS A 629 -9.97 -12.79 13.30
CA LYS A 629 -11.35 -12.34 13.48
C LYS A 629 -11.46 -10.95 12.86
N HIS A 630 -11.99 -10.88 11.64
CA HIS A 630 -12.14 -9.62 10.92
C HIS A 630 -13.25 -8.74 11.50
N GLU A 631 -14.33 -9.38 11.98
CA GLU A 631 -15.38 -8.75 12.78
C GLU A 631 -14.84 -8.56 14.20
N LYS A 632 -14.78 -7.30 14.65
CA LYS A 632 -14.26 -6.94 15.98
C LYS A 632 -15.44 -6.64 16.90
N GLU A 633 -15.38 -7.15 18.12
CA GLU A 633 -16.30 -6.69 19.15
C GLU A 633 -16.00 -5.23 19.51
N PRO A 634 -17.03 -4.42 19.83
CA PRO A 634 -16.82 -3.05 20.27
C PRO A 634 -15.90 -3.05 21.50
N TYR A 635 -14.82 -2.27 21.45
CA TYR A 635 -14.00 -2.06 22.65
C TYR A 635 -14.88 -1.41 23.72
N GLU A 636 -15.01 -2.03 24.89
CA GLU A 636 -15.68 -1.43 26.05
C GLU A 636 -15.06 -0.04 26.29
N VAL A 637 -15.83 1.01 26.00
CA VAL A 637 -15.56 2.36 26.49
C VAL A 637 -16.49 2.53 27.66
N ILE A 638 -15.93 2.56 28.88
CA ILE A 638 -16.66 3.18 29.98
C ILE A 638 -16.75 4.66 29.61
N SER A 639 -17.93 5.11 29.20
CA SER A 639 -18.24 6.53 29.08
C SER A 639 -18.11 7.16 30.47
N PHE A 640 -17.22 8.15 30.62
CA PHE A 640 -17.24 9.04 31.78
C PHE A 640 -18.33 10.10 31.61
#